data_AF-A0A2V7LDZ9-F1
#
_entry.id   AF-A0A2V7LDZ9-F1
#
_cell.length_a   1.000
_cell.length_b   1.000
_cell.length_c   1.000
_cell.angle_alpha   90.00
_cell.angle_beta   90.00
_cell.angle_gamma   90.00
#
_symmetry.space_group_name_H-M   'P 1'
#
loop_
_entity.id
_entity.type
_entity.pdbx_description
1 polymer ?
#
loop_
_entity_poly.entity_id
_entity_poly.type
_entity_poly.pdbx_seq_one_letter_code
_entity_poly.pdbx_strand_id
1 'polypeptide(L)'
;MERLWKSPFVRLVAYYVLLSLITLLLVTVFPQIRDLFARFQELSPVHGVVGKKEAIEQATNGPGPGSLGATALAVITMFSMIGALALMLPTAWVYMTTKQQRGYDQSVVQTVIVLPMTVAGTLILVQNSLALAFALGGIVAAIRFRNTLKDTKDVVYIYLALGVGLAAGVYVPVVAAVMSLIFNLTVLALWKLNVGNIYADQGVLMPQLAPAEGLLGPRRRASAQLAVGDPQLLAALAPSELEEVADRAARLQAYIAARAEDKKGERFNGVLLVHTTQAETAQRVVEQLLEAETVRWRLAEILPAGSGRSTLEYLLRLKDGALAASLLHALKSRGTPPIDAAEYRSLKGLKKGKEECRLLLGAHYRDLWATPLRVDVLDLATYAGGLTPSLCGGRRETKSLRMLGANGREYVFRSVDKDPTLALPPELRATFVRDLIQDQISSGHPGAPLVVAPLLDAARVLHAEPRVFVLPADRRLAGFDCARPGMLGMIEERPTVGPDNDPTLVGAVDLASTKKLFEHLERDPRNRVDSRAYLAARLMDVLIGDWDRHQDQWRWARFDSAGLRLWRPIPRDRDQAFARLDGVLMWLTGFYWPQLIGFGDDYPSIWRLTFTGSVPDRRLLQDLEKPVWDSVAQTMQARVTDSVIDTAVRRLPPEYFRKNGAALAHALRRRRDHLPQITNRYYALLAQVVEVHGTDQADLAEVERLAGGRVSVRLSPRAGGAPFYQRTFDRRETDEIRVYLHGGDDRAVVRGADGSGPLVLVIGGGGDDELVDSARAGRTRFYDDRGKDRFVTGHGTAVDRAHYVEPPVDTSTLGLPRDWGSRWMPLTWAGYTPDLGLFVGVGADGTGYDFRRLPYNSHLRVRAGYATAAQTGRAEFTGEFRGLVPPVVVTLRMRASGIDVLRFYGFGNETVDTGSSDFYKVKQQQYVVAPALQFSLSRSTNLSVGPLFKFAHTKLESGTLIDTLRPYGVKDLAQVGAAAAVHVDTRDLPTAATRGIAIGLGGSFYPKALGLTSALGEGHAEVASYLTLHVPLQPTLAVRVAGKKVWSTLPVPFEEAAYIGGATTVRGFVEHRFVGDAAVYGNVELRLSLTRFFILLPGELGVFGLGDAGRVYVSGETSDRWHAAAGGGVWMSFLSRANTLSVAAAHSVEGTRVYVKTGFAF
;
A
#
# COMPACT_ATOMS: atom_id res chain seq x y z
N MET A 1 -25.01 -36.57 -20.13
CA MET A 1 -24.00 -37.22 -19.24
C MET A 1 -22.63 -36.54 -19.26
N GLU A 2 -22.09 -36.09 -20.40
CA GLU A 2 -20.75 -35.46 -20.45
C GLU A 2 -20.56 -34.20 -19.58
N ARG A 3 -21.58 -33.36 -19.40
CA ARG A 3 -21.49 -32.18 -18.50
C ARG A 3 -21.35 -32.56 -17.02
N LEU A 4 -21.95 -33.66 -16.59
CA LEU A 4 -21.84 -34.16 -15.21
C LEU A 4 -20.41 -34.65 -14.93
N TRP A 5 -19.80 -35.36 -15.88
CA TRP A 5 -18.41 -35.85 -15.78
C TRP A 5 -17.34 -34.75 -15.89
N LYS A 6 -17.70 -33.53 -16.29
CA LYS A 6 -16.82 -32.35 -16.26
C LYS A 6 -16.78 -31.65 -14.89
N SER A 7 -17.69 -31.99 -13.96
CA SER A 7 -17.70 -31.39 -12.62
C SER A 7 -16.54 -31.93 -11.76
N PRO A 8 -15.71 -31.07 -11.14
CA PRO A 8 -14.66 -31.53 -10.25
C PRO A 8 -15.20 -32.24 -9.01
N PHE A 9 -16.41 -31.89 -8.55
CA PHE A 9 -17.07 -32.60 -7.45
C PHE A 9 -17.43 -34.03 -7.84
N VAL A 10 -17.98 -34.24 -9.04
CA VAL A 10 -18.38 -35.57 -9.51
C VAL A 10 -17.15 -36.47 -9.68
N ARG A 11 -16.05 -35.94 -10.23
CA ARG A 11 -14.79 -36.68 -10.35
C ARG A 11 -14.16 -36.98 -8.99
N LEU A 12 -14.22 -36.04 -8.03
CA LEU A 12 -13.73 -36.27 -6.67
C LEU A 12 -14.52 -37.39 -5.99
N VAL A 13 -15.86 -37.33 -6.03
CA VAL A 13 -16.74 -38.34 -5.46
C VAL A 13 -16.53 -39.68 -6.17
N ALA A 14 -16.47 -39.70 -7.50
CA ALA A 14 -16.22 -40.91 -8.27
C ALA A 14 -14.85 -41.54 -7.91
N TYR A 15 -13.82 -40.73 -7.66
CA TYR A 15 -12.52 -41.23 -7.21
C TYR A 15 -12.61 -41.89 -5.84
N TYR A 16 -13.23 -41.25 -4.85
CA TYR A 16 -13.37 -41.86 -3.52
C TYR A 16 -14.27 -43.09 -3.54
N VAL A 17 -15.33 -43.11 -4.35
CA VAL A 17 -16.19 -44.28 -4.54
C VAL A 17 -15.40 -45.42 -5.19
N LEU A 18 -14.64 -45.15 -6.25
CA LEU A 18 -13.79 -46.13 -6.90
C LEU A 18 -12.70 -46.65 -5.95
N LEU A 19 -12.05 -45.77 -5.19
CA LEU A 19 -11.06 -46.14 -4.19
C LEU A 19 -11.68 -47.01 -3.09
N SER A 20 -12.91 -46.70 -2.67
CA SER A 20 -13.66 -47.49 -1.68
C SER A 20 -14.03 -48.87 -2.24
N LEU A 21 -14.46 -48.94 -3.51
CA LEU A 21 -14.76 -50.20 -4.20
C LEU A 21 -13.52 -51.06 -4.41
N ILE A 22 -12.40 -50.47 -4.81
CA ILE A 22 -11.10 -51.15 -4.94
C ILE A 22 -10.65 -51.67 -3.58
N THR A 23 -10.78 -50.86 -2.53
CA THR A 23 -10.41 -51.26 -1.17
C THR A 23 -11.32 -52.39 -0.67
N LEU A 24 -12.63 -52.28 -0.91
CA LEU A 24 -13.61 -53.32 -0.58
C LEU A 24 -13.30 -54.62 -1.31
N LEU A 25 -13.03 -54.56 -2.62
CA LEU A 25 -12.65 -55.71 -3.44
C LEU A 25 -11.34 -56.33 -2.95
N LEU A 26 -10.34 -55.51 -2.63
CA LEU A 26 -9.05 -55.99 -2.11
C LEU A 26 -9.24 -56.74 -0.78
N VAL A 27 -10.07 -56.19 0.11
CA VAL A 27 -10.37 -56.76 1.43
C VAL A 27 -11.24 -58.02 1.33
N THR A 28 -12.13 -58.12 0.34
CA THR A 28 -12.98 -59.30 0.12
C THR A 28 -12.24 -60.43 -0.59
N VAL A 29 -11.40 -60.12 -1.57
CA VAL A 29 -10.61 -61.12 -2.32
C VAL A 29 -9.41 -61.61 -1.51
N PHE A 30 -8.79 -60.74 -0.71
CA PHE A 30 -7.64 -61.07 0.12
C PHE A 30 -7.94 -60.82 1.61
N PRO A 31 -8.73 -61.70 2.27
CA PRO A 31 -9.09 -61.54 3.68
C PRO A 31 -7.85 -61.51 4.61
N GLN A 32 -6.74 -62.11 4.17
CA GLN A 32 -5.44 -62.02 4.85
C GLN A 32 -4.95 -60.57 5.05
N ILE A 33 -5.27 -59.64 4.14
CA ILE A 33 -4.93 -58.22 4.27
C ILE A 33 -5.75 -57.56 5.38
N ARG A 34 -7.05 -57.92 5.49
CA ARG A 34 -7.93 -57.43 6.56
C ARG A 34 -7.43 -57.89 7.92
N ASP A 35 -7.09 -59.16 8.02
CA ASP A 35 -6.61 -59.77 9.27
C ASP A 35 -5.23 -59.21 9.65
N LEU A 36 -4.38 -58.89 8.65
CA LEU A 36 -3.11 -58.19 8.85
C LEU A 36 -3.35 -56.77 9.42
N PHE A 37 -4.21 -55.95 8.80
CA PHE A 37 -4.52 -54.61 9.30
C PHE A 37 -5.17 -54.63 10.68
N ALA A 38 -6.05 -55.60 10.98
CA ALA A 38 -6.66 -55.76 12.30
C ALA A 38 -5.61 -56.11 13.38
N ARG A 39 -4.73 -57.09 13.12
CA ARG A 39 -3.61 -57.43 14.02
C ARG A 39 -2.66 -56.26 14.23
N PHE A 40 -2.40 -55.47 13.21
CA PHE A 40 -1.54 -54.28 13.34
C PHE A 40 -2.22 -53.10 14.04
N GLN A 41 -3.55 -52.96 13.93
CA GLN A 41 -4.31 -51.98 14.70
C GLN A 41 -4.29 -52.31 16.19
N GLU A 42 -4.35 -53.58 16.57
CA GLU A 42 -4.18 -54.04 17.95
C GLU A 42 -2.76 -53.75 18.49
N LEU A 43 -1.75 -53.72 17.62
CA LEU A 43 -0.36 -53.34 17.93
C LEU A 43 -0.10 -51.82 17.81
N SER A 44 -1.09 -51.04 17.39
CA SER A 44 -0.95 -49.59 17.23
C SER A 44 -1.08 -48.91 18.60
N PRO A 45 -0.15 -48.02 18.99
CA PRO A 45 -0.18 -47.34 20.29
C PRO A 45 -1.37 -46.38 20.48
N VAL A 46 -2.21 -46.19 19.46
CA VAL A 46 -3.34 -45.24 19.44
C VAL A 46 -4.71 -45.96 19.47
N HIS A 47 -4.75 -47.29 19.37
CA HIS A 47 -6.01 -48.03 19.31
C HIS A 47 -6.66 -48.18 20.69
N GLY A 48 -7.89 -47.68 20.85
CA GLY A 48 -8.70 -47.85 22.08
C GLY A 48 -8.50 -46.83 23.20
N VAL A 49 -7.65 -45.82 23.04
CA VAL A 49 -7.31 -44.93 24.17
C VAL A 49 -8.29 -43.77 24.37
N VAL A 50 -9.01 -43.80 25.49
CA VAL A 50 -9.83 -42.69 26.01
C VAL A 50 -9.11 -42.07 27.22
N GLY A 51 -7.98 -41.38 27.01
CA GLY A 51 -7.27 -40.67 28.09
C GLY A 51 -5.80 -40.36 27.82
N LYS A 52 -5.37 -39.12 28.11
CA LYS A 52 -4.02 -38.60 27.78
C LYS A 52 -2.87 -39.26 28.57
N LYS A 53 -3.15 -39.86 29.72
CA LYS A 53 -2.17 -40.46 30.64
C LYS A 53 -1.93 -41.95 30.35
N GLU A 54 -3.01 -42.71 30.13
CA GLU A 54 -2.97 -44.14 29.79
C GLU A 54 -2.39 -44.40 28.40
N ALA A 55 -2.58 -43.48 27.44
CA ALA A 55 -2.01 -43.56 26.09
C ALA A 55 -0.48 -43.60 26.08
N ILE A 56 0.15 -42.85 26.98
CA ILE A 56 1.61 -42.69 27.03
C ILE A 56 2.24 -43.91 27.71
N GLU A 57 1.64 -44.43 28.78
CA GLU A 57 2.13 -45.64 29.47
C GLU A 57 1.96 -46.92 28.64
N GLN A 58 0.84 -47.11 27.93
CA GLN A 58 0.65 -48.27 27.05
C GLN A 58 1.53 -48.22 25.79
N ALA A 59 1.75 -47.04 25.21
CA ALA A 59 2.62 -46.88 24.04
C ALA A 59 4.11 -47.16 24.32
N THR A 60 4.52 -47.16 25.60
CA THR A 60 5.92 -47.40 25.98
C THR A 60 6.22 -48.88 26.27
N ASN A 61 5.18 -49.70 26.55
CA ASN A 61 5.33 -51.08 27.04
C ASN A 61 4.62 -52.15 26.17
N GLY A 62 3.91 -51.77 25.10
CA GLY A 62 3.24 -52.71 24.19
C GLY A 62 4.20 -53.43 23.22
N PRO A 63 3.89 -54.67 22.77
CA PRO A 63 4.67 -55.34 21.73
C PRO A 63 4.61 -54.54 20.43
N GLY A 64 5.76 -54.03 19.97
CA GLY A 64 5.85 -53.33 18.70
C GLY A 64 5.69 -54.26 17.48
N PRO A 65 5.48 -53.71 16.28
CA PRO A 65 5.31 -54.49 15.05
C PRO A 65 6.57 -55.25 14.58
N GLY A 66 7.72 -55.06 15.25
CA GLY A 66 8.91 -55.91 15.09
C GLY A 66 8.73 -57.35 15.58
N SER A 67 7.61 -57.65 16.26
CA SER A 67 7.18 -59.01 16.61
C SER A 67 6.62 -59.80 15.42
N LEU A 68 6.41 -59.14 14.28
CA LEU A 68 5.87 -59.74 13.07
C LEU A 68 7.01 -60.13 12.12
N GLY A 69 6.82 -61.23 11.38
CA GLY A 69 7.80 -61.67 10.38
C GLY A 69 8.09 -60.57 9.35
N ALA A 70 9.34 -60.50 8.86
CA ALA A 70 9.81 -59.46 7.94
C ALA A 70 8.91 -59.27 6.70
N THR A 71 8.28 -60.36 6.24
CA THR A 71 7.32 -60.34 5.13
C THR A 71 6.04 -59.58 5.46
N ALA A 72 5.47 -59.77 6.65
CA ALA A 72 4.27 -59.08 7.11
C ALA A 72 4.51 -57.57 7.29
N LEU A 73 5.67 -57.21 7.82
CA LEU A 73 6.09 -55.81 7.99
C LEU A 73 6.29 -55.10 6.65
N ALA A 74 6.93 -55.76 5.68
CA ALA A 74 7.11 -55.22 4.33
C ALA A 74 5.77 -55.01 3.63
N VAL A 75 4.86 -55.97 3.72
CA VAL A 75 3.53 -55.90 3.09
C VAL A 75 2.70 -54.77 3.69
N ILE A 76 2.67 -54.58 5.00
CA ILE A 76 1.89 -53.47 5.58
C ILE A 76 2.51 -52.11 5.28
N THR A 77 3.85 -52.01 5.28
CA THR A 77 4.54 -50.75 4.96
C THR A 77 4.19 -50.32 3.55
N MET A 78 4.20 -51.29 2.61
CA MET A 78 3.78 -51.08 1.24
C MET A 78 2.33 -50.58 1.17
N PHE A 79 1.38 -51.23 1.86
CA PHE A 79 -0.02 -50.81 1.85
C PHE A 79 -0.25 -49.44 2.51
N SER A 80 0.45 -49.11 3.59
CA SER A 80 0.34 -47.80 4.25
C SER A 80 0.90 -46.67 3.38
N MET A 81 2.03 -46.88 2.70
CA MET A 81 2.59 -45.90 1.77
C MET A 81 1.71 -45.73 0.52
N ILE A 82 1.23 -46.83 -0.06
CA ILE A 82 0.31 -46.78 -1.22
C ILE A 82 -1.02 -46.14 -0.81
N GLY A 83 -1.54 -46.43 0.38
CA GLY A 83 -2.75 -45.80 0.92
C GLY A 83 -2.58 -44.29 1.11
N ALA A 84 -1.47 -43.86 1.69
CA ALA A 84 -1.15 -42.44 1.85
C ALA A 84 -1.03 -41.72 0.49
N LEU A 85 -0.41 -42.36 -0.50
CA LEU A 85 -0.35 -41.86 -1.88
C LEU A 85 -1.75 -41.73 -2.49
N ALA A 86 -2.52 -42.82 -2.48
CA ALA A 86 -3.85 -42.87 -3.08
C ALA A 86 -4.81 -41.84 -2.48
N LEU A 87 -4.69 -41.56 -1.18
CA LEU A 87 -5.48 -40.54 -0.49
C LEU A 87 -5.03 -39.11 -0.82
N MET A 88 -3.78 -38.89 -1.22
CA MET A 88 -3.25 -37.54 -1.51
C MET A 88 -3.26 -37.15 -2.98
N LEU A 89 -3.45 -38.10 -3.91
CA LEU A 89 -3.64 -37.80 -5.34
C LEU A 89 -4.84 -36.85 -5.60
N PRO A 90 -6.03 -37.03 -4.97
CA PRO A 90 -7.12 -36.07 -5.09
C PRO A 90 -6.74 -34.68 -4.61
N THR A 91 -5.95 -34.59 -3.54
CA THR A 91 -5.49 -33.32 -2.98
C THR A 91 -4.54 -32.59 -3.93
N ALA A 92 -3.61 -33.30 -4.57
CA ALA A 92 -2.78 -32.74 -5.62
C ALA A 92 -3.62 -32.25 -6.82
N TRP A 93 -4.64 -33.02 -7.21
CA TRP A 93 -5.55 -32.64 -8.28
C TRP A 93 -6.44 -31.43 -7.93
N VAL A 94 -6.98 -31.37 -6.72
CA VAL A 94 -7.74 -30.22 -6.20
C VAL A 94 -6.83 -28.99 -6.12
N TYR A 95 -5.59 -29.13 -5.66
CA TYR A 95 -4.61 -28.04 -5.68
C TYR A 95 -4.39 -27.50 -7.11
N MET A 96 -4.11 -28.38 -8.07
CA MET A 96 -3.92 -27.99 -9.48
C MET A 96 -5.19 -27.34 -10.08
N THR A 97 -6.36 -27.89 -9.77
CA THR A 97 -7.66 -27.39 -10.27
C THR A 97 -8.00 -26.02 -9.70
N THR A 98 -7.80 -25.83 -8.40
CA THR A 98 -8.12 -24.57 -7.72
C THR A 98 -7.11 -23.46 -8.00
N LYS A 99 -5.88 -23.80 -8.45
CA LYS A 99 -4.81 -22.85 -8.78
C LYS A 99 -4.56 -22.64 -10.28
N GLN A 100 -5.28 -23.36 -11.15
CA GLN A 100 -5.02 -23.38 -12.60
C GLN A 100 -4.99 -21.98 -13.26
N GLN A 101 -5.75 -21.00 -12.74
CA GLN A 101 -5.79 -19.63 -13.27
C GLN A 101 -4.63 -18.72 -12.79
N ARG A 102 -3.92 -19.09 -11.71
CA ARG A 102 -2.82 -18.27 -11.14
C ARG A 102 -1.42 -18.87 -11.36
N GLY A 103 -1.36 -20.06 -11.96
CA GLY A 103 -0.16 -20.90 -11.98
C GLY A 103 0.01 -21.63 -10.64
N TYR A 104 0.36 -22.91 -10.70
CA TYR A 104 0.70 -23.72 -9.52
C TYR A 104 2.18 -24.09 -9.57
N ASP A 105 2.81 -24.23 -8.41
CA ASP A 105 4.22 -24.61 -8.34
C ASP A 105 4.36 -26.14 -8.43
N GLN A 106 5.11 -26.63 -9.41
CA GLN A 106 5.33 -28.05 -9.63
C GLN A 106 6.00 -28.72 -8.42
N SER A 107 6.88 -27.98 -7.72
CA SER A 107 7.53 -28.47 -6.50
C SER A 107 6.52 -28.75 -5.38
N VAL A 108 5.48 -27.94 -5.25
CA VAL A 108 4.42 -28.12 -4.24
C VAL A 108 3.58 -29.35 -4.56
N VAL A 109 3.20 -29.54 -5.83
CA VAL A 109 2.47 -30.74 -6.28
C VAL A 109 3.27 -32.00 -5.99
N GLN A 110 4.54 -32.03 -6.40
CA GLN A 110 5.44 -33.16 -6.15
C GLN A 110 5.56 -33.43 -4.65
N THR A 111 5.70 -32.40 -3.83
CA THR A 111 5.85 -32.60 -2.40
C THR A 111 4.56 -33.07 -1.73
N VAL A 112 3.37 -32.59 -2.14
CA VAL A 112 2.07 -33.06 -1.61
C VAL A 112 1.85 -34.54 -1.94
N ILE A 113 2.44 -35.04 -3.03
CA ILE A 113 2.38 -36.45 -3.43
C ILE A 113 3.44 -37.29 -2.69
N VAL A 114 4.69 -36.81 -2.58
CA VAL A 114 5.83 -37.59 -2.06
C VAL A 114 5.92 -37.57 -0.54
N LEU A 115 5.69 -36.42 0.09
CA LEU A 115 5.77 -36.25 1.55
C LEU A 115 4.93 -37.26 2.35
N PRO A 116 3.64 -37.51 2.06
CA PRO A 116 2.82 -38.41 2.87
C PRO A 116 3.35 -39.85 2.88
N MET A 117 3.89 -40.33 1.76
CA MET A 117 4.53 -41.66 1.67
C MET A 117 5.79 -41.73 2.53
N THR A 118 6.65 -40.71 2.43
CA THR A 118 7.89 -40.65 3.21
C THR A 118 7.60 -40.57 4.70
N VAL A 119 6.61 -39.78 5.10
CA VAL A 119 6.17 -39.66 6.49
C VAL A 119 5.61 -40.99 6.99
N ALA A 120 4.73 -41.65 6.23
CA ALA A 120 4.20 -42.97 6.61
C ALA A 120 5.33 -44.01 6.79
N GLY A 121 6.28 -44.09 5.84
CA GLY A 121 7.41 -45.02 5.93
C GLY A 121 8.36 -44.72 7.09
N THR A 122 8.75 -43.45 7.28
CA THR A 122 9.62 -43.04 8.40
C THR A 122 8.96 -43.29 9.75
N LEU A 123 7.65 -43.05 9.88
CA LEU A 123 6.94 -43.32 11.12
C LEU A 123 6.85 -44.80 11.43
N ILE A 124 6.72 -45.65 10.41
CA ILE A 124 6.78 -47.11 10.55
C ILE A 124 8.18 -47.58 10.98
N LEU A 125 9.22 -46.86 10.59
CA LEU A 125 10.62 -47.16 10.97
C LEU A 125 10.97 -46.75 12.41
N VAL A 126 10.35 -45.69 12.94
CA VAL A 126 10.73 -45.05 14.22
C VAL A 126 9.97 -45.63 15.44
N GLN A 127 9.09 -46.62 15.22
CA GLN A 127 7.98 -46.98 16.13
C GLN A 127 8.32 -47.38 17.58
N ASN A 128 9.56 -47.76 17.93
CA ASN A 128 9.93 -48.03 19.33
C ASN A 128 10.01 -46.76 20.20
N SER A 129 9.77 -45.57 19.64
CA SER A 129 9.59 -44.35 20.40
C SER A 129 8.61 -43.42 19.72
N LEU A 130 7.37 -43.40 20.22
CA LEU A 130 6.34 -42.44 19.81
C LEU A 130 6.85 -40.99 19.96
N ALA A 131 7.63 -40.71 21.01
CA ALA A 131 8.26 -39.41 21.23
C ALA A 131 9.25 -39.05 20.11
N LEU A 132 10.07 -40.02 19.65
CA LEU A 132 10.98 -39.82 18.52
C LEU A 132 10.20 -39.65 17.20
N ALA A 133 9.12 -40.38 17.00
CA ALA A 133 8.26 -40.28 15.82
C ALA A 133 7.59 -38.90 15.71
N PHE A 134 7.05 -38.36 16.81
CA PHE A 134 6.50 -37.00 16.88
C PHE A 134 7.60 -35.93 16.78
N ALA A 135 8.78 -36.15 17.39
CA ALA A 135 9.91 -35.24 17.26
C ALA A 135 10.43 -35.17 15.81
N LEU A 136 10.55 -36.31 15.12
CA LEU A 136 10.97 -36.36 13.71
C LEU A 136 9.93 -35.70 12.80
N GLY A 137 8.63 -35.94 13.04
CA GLY A 137 7.53 -35.26 12.35
C GLY A 137 7.57 -33.74 12.52
N GLY A 138 7.86 -33.26 13.74
CA GLY A 138 8.08 -31.85 14.03
C GLY A 138 9.32 -31.25 13.35
N ILE A 139 10.42 -32.01 13.31
CA ILE A 139 11.67 -31.61 12.62
C ILE A 139 11.45 -31.51 11.10
N VAL A 140 10.78 -32.48 10.48
CA VAL A 140 10.48 -32.45 9.03
C VAL A 140 9.54 -31.29 8.69
N ALA A 141 8.54 -31.02 9.54
CA ALA A 141 7.70 -29.83 9.40
C ALA A 141 8.54 -28.54 9.46
N ALA A 142 9.41 -28.41 10.46
CA ALA A 142 10.28 -27.25 10.65
C ALA A 142 11.29 -27.02 9.51
N ILE A 143 11.89 -28.09 8.97
CA ILE A 143 12.83 -28.01 7.83
C ILE A 143 12.13 -27.45 6.59
N ARG A 144 10.88 -27.84 6.34
CA ARG A 144 10.12 -27.34 5.18
C ARG A 144 9.70 -25.87 5.32
N PHE A 145 9.51 -25.38 6.54
CA PHE A 145 9.18 -23.97 6.81
C PHE A 145 10.37 -23.00 6.66
N ARG A 146 11.59 -23.49 6.41
CA ARG A 146 12.74 -22.63 6.07
C ARG A 146 12.75 -22.10 4.63
N ASN A 147 11.96 -22.68 3.72
CA ASN A 147 11.84 -22.19 2.35
C ASN A 147 10.64 -21.25 2.21
N THR A 148 10.85 -20.09 1.59
CA THR A 148 9.78 -19.11 1.32
C THR A 148 8.79 -19.65 0.31
N LEU A 149 7.63 -20.12 0.78
CA LEU A 149 6.50 -20.47 -0.07
C LEU A 149 5.92 -19.19 -0.70
N LYS A 150 5.62 -19.25 -2.00
CA LYS A 150 5.10 -18.11 -2.78
C LYS A 150 3.68 -17.69 -2.35
N ASP A 151 2.90 -18.61 -1.80
CA ASP A 151 1.53 -18.38 -1.33
C ASP A 151 1.31 -19.06 0.03
N THR A 152 0.67 -18.36 0.96
CA THR A 152 0.36 -18.87 2.31
C THR A 152 -0.63 -20.04 2.29
N LYS A 153 -1.47 -20.18 1.25
CA LYS A 153 -2.38 -21.33 1.10
C LYS A 153 -1.65 -22.64 0.85
N ASP A 154 -0.47 -22.59 0.23
CA ASP A 154 0.29 -23.79 -0.11
C ASP A 154 0.72 -24.55 1.16
N VAL A 155 0.94 -23.82 2.27
CA VAL A 155 1.22 -24.39 3.60
C VAL A 155 0.16 -25.39 4.06
N VAL A 156 -1.11 -25.14 3.74
CA VAL A 156 -2.22 -25.94 4.29
C VAL A 156 -2.28 -27.32 3.63
N TYR A 157 -2.04 -27.41 2.32
CA TYR A 157 -1.97 -28.69 1.59
C TYR A 157 -0.81 -29.56 2.07
N ILE A 158 0.28 -28.90 2.43
CA ILE A 158 1.50 -29.50 2.97
C ILE A 158 1.24 -30.09 4.35
N TYR A 159 0.52 -29.34 5.19
CA TYR A 159 0.15 -29.78 6.53
C TYR A 159 -0.82 -30.96 6.48
N LEU A 160 -1.77 -30.96 5.54
CA LEU A 160 -2.63 -32.12 5.29
C LEU A 160 -1.81 -33.34 4.87
N ALA A 161 -0.85 -33.19 3.95
CA ALA A 161 0.01 -34.27 3.50
C ALA A 161 0.80 -34.90 4.67
N LEU A 162 1.31 -34.08 5.59
CA LEU A 162 1.94 -34.54 6.82
C LEU A 162 0.96 -35.31 7.71
N GLY A 163 -0.25 -34.79 7.92
CA GLY A 163 -1.28 -35.43 8.75
C GLY A 163 -1.80 -36.75 8.19
N VAL A 164 -2.01 -36.84 6.87
CA VAL A 164 -2.41 -38.08 6.18
C VAL A 164 -1.29 -39.11 6.22
N GLY A 165 -0.04 -38.70 6.01
CA GLY A 165 1.13 -39.56 6.18
C GLY A 165 1.29 -40.06 7.61
N LEU A 166 1.02 -39.21 8.61
CA LEU A 166 1.03 -39.58 10.02
C LEU A 166 -0.02 -40.63 10.35
N ALA A 167 -1.27 -40.37 9.96
CA ALA A 167 -2.39 -41.29 10.19
C ALA A 167 -2.19 -42.65 9.49
N ALA A 168 -1.63 -42.66 8.28
CA ALA A 168 -1.26 -43.89 7.58
C ALA A 168 -0.09 -44.63 8.26
N GLY A 169 0.92 -43.89 8.76
CA GLY A 169 2.08 -44.44 9.46
C GLY A 169 1.77 -45.04 10.84
N VAL A 170 0.69 -44.60 11.50
CA VAL A 170 0.18 -45.20 12.75
C VAL A 170 -0.95 -46.22 12.52
N TYR A 171 -1.17 -46.63 11.27
CA TYR A 171 -2.14 -47.64 10.86
C TYR A 171 -3.61 -47.29 11.13
N VAL A 172 -3.96 -45.99 11.06
CA VAL A 172 -5.34 -45.49 11.16
C VAL A 172 -5.81 -44.91 9.81
N PRO A 173 -6.01 -45.77 8.78
CA PRO A 173 -6.31 -45.33 7.42
C PRO A 173 -7.68 -44.64 7.30
N VAL A 174 -8.62 -44.93 8.21
CA VAL A 174 -9.94 -44.28 8.24
C VAL A 174 -9.81 -42.78 8.55
N VAL A 175 -8.97 -42.41 9.51
CA VAL A 175 -8.70 -40.99 9.83
C VAL A 175 -8.00 -40.31 8.67
N ALA A 176 -7.02 -40.97 8.05
CA ALA A 176 -6.35 -40.47 6.85
C ALA A 176 -7.36 -40.20 5.70
N ALA A 177 -8.32 -41.11 5.49
CA ALA A 177 -9.34 -41.00 4.46
C ALA A 177 -10.33 -39.85 4.74
N VAL A 178 -10.81 -39.72 5.98
CA VAL A 178 -11.71 -38.63 6.39
C VAL A 178 -11.00 -37.27 6.26
N MET A 179 -9.75 -37.16 6.72
CA MET A 179 -8.95 -35.94 6.58
C MET A 179 -8.83 -35.52 5.12
N SER A 180 -8.47 -36.44 4.23
CA SER A 180 -8.34 -36.10 2.81
C SER A 180 -9.69 -35.76 2.16
N LEU A 181 -10.75 -36.53 2.45
CA LEU A 181 -12.08 -36.31 1.87
C LEU A 181 -12.67 -34.96 2.28
N ILE A 182 -12.74 -34.69 3.59
CA ILE A 182 -13.32 -33.45 4.11
C ILE A 182 -12.52 -32.25 3.64
N PHE A 183 -11.19 -32.32 3.69
CA PHE A 183 -10.34 -31.23 3.21
C PHE A 183 -10.61 -30.90 1.74
N ASN A 184 -10.64 -31.92 0.87
CA ASN A 184 -10.87 -31.72 -0.56
C ASN A 184 -12.27 -31.18 -0.86
N LEU A 185 -13.30 -31.65 -0.15
CA LEU A 185 -14.65 -31.13 -0.27
C LEU A 185 -14.73 -29.67 0.19
N THR A 186 -14.13 -29.33 1.33
CA THR A 186 -14.10 -27.95 1.85
C THR A 186 -13.36 -27.02 0.89
N VAL A 187 -12.19 -27.41 0.39
CA VAL A 187 -11.40 -26.59 -0.54
C VAL A 187 -12.15 -26.39 -1.86
N LEU A 188 -12.73 -27.46 -2.42
CA LEU A 188 -13.55 -27.34 -3.64
C LEU A 188 -14.81 -26.51 -3.40
N ALA A 189 -15.46 -26.64 -2.24
CA ALA A 189 -16.63 -25.83 -1.87
C ALA A 189 -16.26 -24.35 -1.75
N LEU A 190 -15.17 -24.02 -1.05
CA LEU A 190 -14.67 -22.65 -0.94
C LEU A 190 -14.28 -22.06 -2.30
N TRP A 191 -13.65 -22.86 -3.17
CA TRP A 191 -13.33 -22.47 -4.54
C TRP A 191 -14.59 -22.25 -5.38
N LYS A 192 -15.57 -23.15 -5.29
CA LYS A 192 -16.82 -23.09 -6.07
C LYS A 192 -17.75 -21.97 -5.61
N LEU A 193 -17.85 -21.76 -4.30
CA LEU A 193 -18.63 -20.70 -3.66
C LEU A 193 -17.88 -19.36 -3.63
N ASN A 194 -16.62 -19.35 -4.10
CA ASN A 194 -15.79 -18.16 -4.22
C ASN A 194 -15.63 -17.37 -2.91
N VAL A 195 -15.67 -18.07 -1.77
CA VAL A 195 -15.67 -17.47 -0.43
C VAL A 195 -14.31 -16.83 -0.15
N GLY A 196 -14.30 -15.54 0.23
CA GLY A 196 -13.08 -14.79 0.53
C GLY A 196 -12.26 -14.36 -0.69
N ASN A 197 -12.82 -14.37 -1.91
CA ASN A 197 -12.11 -13.90 -3.10
C ASN A 197 -12.16 -12.36 -3.25
N ILE A 198 -11.05 -11.71 -2.88
CA ILE A 198 -10.84 -10.26 -3.02
C ILE A 198 -10.40 -9.88 -4.47
N TYR A 199 -10.23 -10.87 -5.37
CA TYR A 199 -9.68 -10.71 -6.72
C TYR A 199 -10.57 -11.30 -7.83
N ALA A 200 -11.87 -11.47 -7.56
CA ALA A 200 -12.81 -12.11 -8.49
C ALA A 200 -12.97 -11.39 -9.85
N ASP A 201 -12.49 -10.15 -9.99
CA ASP A 201 -12.64 -9.35 -11.22
C ASP A 201 -11.56 -9.54 -12.30
N GLN A 202 -10.56 -10.40 -12.10
CA GLN A 202 -9.51 -10.60 -13.11
C GLN A 202 -9.66 -11.85 -13.98
N GLY A 203 -10.47 -12.85 -13.57
CA GLY A 203 -10.60 -14.12 -14.28
C GLY A 203 -11.60 -14.15 -15.44
N VAL A 204 -12.46 -13.14 -15.59
CA VAL A 204 -13.52 -13.09 -16.62
C VAL A 204 -13.05 -12.39 -17.92
N LEU A 205 -11.78 -12.00 -18.01
CA LEU A 205 -11.25 -11.16 -19.10
C LEU A 205 -10.40 -11.90 -20.16
N MET A 206 -10.35 -13.23 -20.15
CA MET A 206 -9.63 -14.01 -21.17
C MET A 206 -10.56 -15.08 -21.76
N PRO A 207 -11.11 -14.87 -22.97
CA PRO A 207 -11.70 -15.96 -23.74
C PRO A 207 -10.62 -17.00 -24.07
N GLN A 208 -10.98 -18.29 -24.15
CA GLN A 208 -10.12 -19.27 -24.80
C GLN A 208 -9.94 -18.87 -26.26
N LEU A 209 -8.70 -18.56 -26.64
CA LEU A 209 -8.35 -18.14 -28.00
C LEU A 209 -8.64 -19.27 -28.98
N ALA A 210 -9.23 -18.94 -30.13
CA ALA A 210 -9.42 -19.88 -31.23
C ALA A 210 -8.05 -20.32 -31.78
N PRO A 211 -7.92 -21.53 -32.36
CA PRO A 211 -6.64 -22.02 -32.92
C PRO A 211 -5.98 -21.02 -33.89
N ALA A 212 -6.78 -20.27 -34.66
CA ALA A 212 -6.30 -19.20 -35.55
C ALA A 212 -5.64 -18.02 -34.81
N GLU A 213 -6.10 -17.68 -33.60
CA GLU A 213 -5.52 -16.60 -32.79
C GLU A 213 -4.22 -17.02 -32.07
N GLY A 214 -4.05 -18.32 -31.83
CA GLY A 214 -2.81 -18.91 -31.29
C GLY A 214 -1.66 -18.95 -32.31
N LEU A 215 -1.98 -19.14 -33.60
CA LEU A 215 -1.00 -19.11 -34.70
C LEU A 215 -0.61 -17.70 -35.15
N LEU A 216 -1.54 -16.74 -35.07
CA LEU A 216 -1.35 -15.39 -35.62
C LEU A 216 -0.91 -14.34 -34.59
N GLY A 217 -1.00 -14.65 -33.29
CA GLY A 217 -0.67 -13.76 -32.20
C GLY A 217 -1.59 -12.52 -32.09
N PRO A 218 -1.83 -11.99 -30.88
CA PRO A 218 -2.59 -10.75 -30.74
C PRO A 218 -1.80 -9.55 -31.28
N ARG A 219 -2.52 -8.58 -31.88
CA ARG A 219 -2.05 -7.33 -32.52
C ARG A 219 -1.20 -6.36 -31.65
N ARG A 220 -0.53 -6.80 -30.57
CA ARG A 220 0.33 -5.93 -29.74
C ARG A 220 1.79 -6.35 -29.83
N ARG A 221 2.65 -5.35 -30.05
CA ARG A 221 4.11 -5.43 -29.97
C ARG A 221 4.57 -5.88 -28.58
N ALA A 222 4.72 -7.18 -28.36
CA ALA A 222 5.55 -7.74 -27.30
C ALA A 222 5.87 -9.21 -27.60
N SER A 223 7.11 -9.60 -27.28
CA SER A 223 7.67 -10.96 -27.16
C SER A 223 7.82 -11.81 -28.43
N ALA A 224 9.09 -11.97 -28.82
CA ALA A 224 9.61 -12.89 -29.84
C ALA A 224 9.69 -14.34 -29.34
N GLN A 225 8.56 -14.94 -28.96
CA GLN A 225 8.45 -16.39 -28.78
C GLN A 225 7.07 -16.84 -29.28
N LEU A 226 7.00 -17.17 -30.57
CA LEU A 226 5.90 -17.93 -31.15
C LEU A 226 6.52 -19.08 -31.93
N ALA A 227 6.13 -20.29 -31.55
CA ALA A 227 6.55 -21.52 -32.19
C ALA A 227 6.09 -21.53 -33.65
N VAL A 228 7.03 -21.39 -34.57
CA VAL A 228 6.84 -21.70 -35.98
C VAL A 228 7.36 -23.11 -36.18
N GLY A 229 6.51 -24.02 -36.67
CA GLY A 229 6.98 -25.33 -37.13
C GLY A 229 6.10 -26.54 -36.82
N ASP A 230 4.79 -26.40 -36.60
CA ASP A 230 3.91 -27.57 -36.55
C ASP A 230 3.13 -27.74 -37.88
N PRO A 231 3.60 -28.60 -38.81
CA PRO A 231 2.92 -28.86 -40.08
C PRO A 231 1.55 -29.53 -39.91
N GLN A 232 1.24 -30.14 -38.77
CA GLN A 232 -0.08 -30.73 -38.52
C GLN A 232 -1.15 -29.67 -38.25
N LEU A 233 -0.74 -28.51 -37.71
CA LEU A 233 -1.62 -27.36 -37.47
C LEU A 233 -1.99 -26.61 -38.76
N LEU A 234 -1.11 -26.59 -39.76
CA LEU A 234 -1.39 -26.05 -41.09
C LEU A 234 -2.35 -26.94 -41.89
N ALA A 235 -2.27 -28.26 -41.70
CA ALA A 235 -3.13 -29.24 -42.38
C ALA A 235 -4.57 -29.26 -41.84
N ALA A 236 -4.83 -28.68 -40.66
CA ALA A 236 -6.12 -28.66 -40.00
C ALA A 236 -6.97 -27.40 -40.30
N LEU A 237 -6.44 -26.43 -41.06
CA LEU A 237 -7.14 -25.20 -41.42
C LEU A 237 -8.06 -25.41 -42.63
N ALA A 238 -9.27 -24.84 -42.59
CA ALA A 238 -10.16 -24.86 -43.74
C ALA A 238 -9.57 -24.03 -44.90
N PRO A 239 -9.88 -24.34 -46.18
CA PRO A 239 -9.35 -23.59 -47.33
C PRO A 239 -9.61 -22.07 -47.26
N SER A 240 -10.75 -21.67 -46.72
CA SER A 240 -11.10 -20.25 -46.51
C SER A 240 -10.26 -19.57 -45.41
N GLU A 241 -9.77 -20.33 -44.43
CA GLU A 241 -8.91 -19.81 -43.35
C GLU A 241 -7.45 -19.70 -43.83
N LEU A 242 -7.01 -20.58 -44.74
CA LEU A 242 -5.73 -20.49 -45.44
C LEU A 242 -5.65 -19.24 -46.33
N GLU A 243 -6.73 -18.90 -47.05
CA GLU A 243 -6.84 -17.65 -47.80
C GLU A 243 -6.79 -16.43 -46.88
N GLU A 244 -7.45 -16.47 -45.71
CA GLU A 244 -7.40 -15.34 -44.77
C GLU A 244 -5.99 -15.11 -44.20
N VAL A 245 -5.25 -16.19 -43.94
CA VAL A 245 -3.83 -16.13 -43.51
C VAL A 245 -2.94 -15.58 -44.64
N ALA A 246 -3.13 -16.04 -45.88
CA ALA A 246 -2.38 -15.56 -47.05
C ALA A 246 -2.65 -14.09 -47.38
N ASP A 247 -3.92 -13.66 -47.34
CA ASP A 247 -4.34 -12.28 -47.63
C ASP A 247 -3.88 -11.31 -46.53
N ARG A 248 -3.75 -11.79 -45.29
CA ARG A 248 -3.21 -11.02 -44.15
C ARG A 248 -1.67 -10.97 -44.18
N ALA A 249 -1.00 -12.00 -44.67
CA ALA A 249 0.43 -11.99 -44.97
C ALA A 249 0.77 -11.03 -46.12
N ALA A 250 -0.04 -11.00 -47.18
CA ALA A 250 0.08 -10.06 -48.29
C ALA A 250 -0.15 -8.61 -47.83
N ARG A 251 -1.17 -8.34 -46.99
CA ARG A 251 -1.39 -7.03 -46.38
C ARG A 251 -0.29 -6.62 -45.41
N LEU A 252 0.33 -7.57 -44.70
CA LEU A 252 1.49 -7.31 -43.84
C LEU A 252 2.73 -7.00 -44.68
N GLN A 253 2.96 -7.69 -45.80
CA GLN A 253 4.00 -7.34 -46.77
C GLN A 253 3.77 -5.97 -47.39
N ALA A 254 2.54 -5.63 -47.77
CA ALA A 254 2.17 -4.30 -48.27
C ALA A 254 2.34 -3.21 -47.20
N TYR A 255 2.02 -3.51 -45.93
CA TYR A 255 2.26 -2.62 -44.79
C TYR A 255 3.76 -2.46 -44.48
N ILE A 256 4.54 -3.53 -44.61
CA ILE A 256 6.00 -3.51 -44.46
C ILE A 256 6.65 -2.73 -45.61
N ALA A 257 6.15 -2.86 -46.85
CA ALA A 257 6.57 -2.08 -48.01
C ALA A 257 6.19 -0.60 -47.88
N ALA A 258 4.95 -0.28 -47.53
CA ALA A 258 4.48 1.09 -47.32
C ALA A 258 5.17 1.78 -46.12
N ARG A 259 5.62 1.02 -45.13
CA ARG A 259 6.38 1.53 -43.97
C ARG A 259 7.89 1.48 -44.16
N ALA A 260 8.37 0.91 -45.27
CA ALA A 260 9.75 1.04 -45.71
C ALA A 260 10.02 2.43 -46.30
N GLU A 261 9.00 3.09 -46.87
CA GLU A 261 9.12 4.40 -47.51
C GLU A 261 8.93 5.60 -46.58
N ASP A 262 8.44 5.40 -45.35
CA ASP A 262 8.13 6.50 -44.44
C ASP A 262 8.92 6.38 -43.12
N LYS A 263 10.17 6.87 -43.11
CA LYS A 263 11.11 6.60 -42.00
C LYS A 263 11.71 7.84 -41.33
N LYS A 264 11.28 7.99 -40.07
CA LYS A 264 12.06 8.37 -38.86
C LYS A 264 13.36 7.52 -38.64
N GLY A 265 13.91 6.90 -39.69
CA GLY A 265 14.96 5.87 -39.65
C GLY A 265 16.39 6.39 -39.68
N GLU A 266 16.60 7.68 -39.88
CA GLU A 266 17.92 8.23 -40.21
C GLU A 266 18.85 8.51 -39.02
N ARG A 267 18.42 8.33 -37.78
CA ARG A 267 19.24 8.67 -36.61
C ARG A 267 20.21 7.54 -36.23
N PHE A 268 21.49 7.89 -36.09
CA PHE A 268 22.51 7.03 -35.47
C PHE A 268 22.10 6.68 -34.03
N ASN A 269 22.40 5.45 -33.60
CA ASN A 269 22.04 4.97 -32.25
C ASN A 269 23.25 4.51 -31.44
N GLY A 270 24.45 4.61 -31.99
CA GLY A 270 25.72 4.36 -31.29
C GLY A 270 26.87 5.16 -31.90
N VAL A 271 27.95 5.26 -31.12
CA VAL A 271 29.24 5.84 -31.51
C VAL A 271 30.31 4.77 -31.33
N LEU A 272 31.18 4.58 -32.32
CA LEU A 272 32.35 3.71 -32.23
C LEU A 272 33.62 4.57 -32.30
N LEU A 273 34.50 4.41 -31.33
CA LEU A 273 35.81 5.05 -31.28
C LEU A 273 36.87 3.99 -31.55
N VAL A 274 37.75 4.23 -32.53
CA VAL A 274 38.84 3.31 -32.87
C VAL A 274 40.18 4.02 -32.76
N HIS A 275 41.03 3.54 -31.88
CA HIS A 275 42.37 4.07 -31.66
C HIS A 275 43.40 3.30 -32.48
N THR A 276 44.32 4.00 -33.15
CA THR A 276 45.31 3.41 -34.05
C THR A 276 46.55 4.29 -34.21
N THR A 277 47.70 3.69 -34.53
CA THR A 277 48.92 4.37 -35.00
C THR A 277 49.01 4.45 -36.54
N GLN A 278 48.12 3.78 -37.28
CA GLN A 278 48.08 3.75 -38.75
C GLN A 278 46.67 4.08 -39.25
N ALA A 279 46.31 5.36 -39.22
CA ALA A 279 44.95 5.86 -39.45
C ALA A 279 44.33 5.37 -40.77
N GLU A 280 45.06 5.47 -41.90
CA GLU A 280 44.52 5.09 -43.22
C GLU A 280 44.22 3.59 -43.33
N THR A 281 45.12 2.74 -42.83
CA THR A 281 44.95 1.29 -42.88
C THR A 281 43.84 0.86 -41.92
N ALA A 282 43.76 1.46 -40.73
CA ALA A 282 42.70 1.16 -39.75
C ALA A 282 41.33 1.59 -40.25
N GLN A 283 41.23 2.74 -40.91
CA GLN A 283 39.99 3.24 -41.45
C GLN A 283 39.38 2.23 -42.45
N ARG A 284 40.15 1.74 -43.42
CA ARG A 284 39.64 0.75 -44.40
C ARG A 284 39.09 -0.51 -43.75
N VAL A 285 39.78 -1.02 -42.73
CA VAL A 285 39.40 -2.26 -42.03
C VAL A 285 38.16 -2.07 -41.17
N VAL A 286 38.05 -0.92 -40.48
CA VAL A 286 36.88 -0.57 -39.66
C VAL A 286 35.65 -0.37 -40.54
N GLU A 287 35.79 0.37 -41.63
CA GLU A 287 34.67 0.67 -42.54
C GLU A 287 34.11 -0.61 -43.19
N GLN A 288 34.96 -1.54 -43.62
CA GLN A 288 34.53 -2.85 -44.13
C GLN A 288 33.72 -3.64 -43.09
N LEU A 289 34.12 -3.60 -41.82
CA LEU A 289 33.39 -4.28 -40.74
C LEU A 289 32.07 -3.57 -40.42
N LEU A 290 32.05 -2.24 -40.46
CA LEU A 290 30.83 -1.46 -40.26
C LEU A 290 29.81 -1.68 -41.37
N GLU A 291 30.25 -1.86 -42.62
CA GLU A 291 29.41 -2.24 -43.76
C GLU A 291 28.65 -3.56 -43.49
N ALA A 292 29.34 -4.53 -42.89
CA ALA A 292 28.78 -5.85 -42.60
C ALA A 292 27.85 -5.85 -41.39
N GLU A 293 28.17 -5.10 -40.34
CA GLU A 293 27.52 -5.20 -39.02
C GLU A 293 26.52 -4.07 -38.70
N THR A 294 26.46 -3.03 -39.53
CA THR A 294 25.60 -1.86 -39.30
C THR A 294 24.60 -1.62 -40.43
N VAL A 295 23.46 -1.00 -40.11
CA VAL A 295 22.45 -0.51 -41.07
C VAL A 295 22.92 0.78 -41.73
N ARG A 296 23.67 1.62 -40.99
CA ARG A 296 24.20 2.89 -41.45
C ARG A 296 25.39 3.27 -40.56
N TRP A 297 26.42 3.85 -41.16
CA TRP A 297 27.52 4.44 -40.42
C TRP A 297 28.00 5.72 -41.12
N ARG A 298 28.72 6.58 -40.39
CA ARG A 298 29.40 7.77 -40.90
C ARG A 298 30.64 8.00 -40.04
N LEU A 299 31.80 8.18 -40.67
CA LEU A 299 32.98 8.73 -40.01
C LEU A 299 32.66 10.18 -39.61
N ALA A 300 32.64 10.46 -38.31
CA ALA A 300 32.36 11.75 -37.76
C ALA A 300 33.59 12.66 -37.77
N GLU A 301 34.71 12.14 -37.26
CA GLU A 301 35.94 12.90 -37.08
C GLU A 301 37.15 11.97 -36.94
N ILE A 302 38.34 12.45 -37.33
CA ILE A 302 39.63 11.81 -37.06
C ILE A 302 40.39 12.72 -36.11
N LEU A 303 40.49 12.33 -34.84
CA LEU A 303 41.13 13.12 -33.80
C LEU A 303 42.59 12.70 -33.61
N PRO A 304 43.57 13.59 -33.83
CA PRO A 304 44.95 13.30 -33.50
C PRO A 304 45.12 13.26 -31.98
N ALA A 305 45.66 12.15 -31.47
CA ALA A 305 46.11 12.02 -30.09
C ALA A 305 47.64 12.22 -30.06
N GLY A 306 48.14 13.10 -29.19
CA GLY A 306 49.59 13.29 -29.02
C GLY A 306 50.29 11.94 -28.81
N SER A 307 51.51 11.79 -29.36
CA SER A 307 52.32 10.54 -29.52
C SER A 307 52.16 9.75 -30.83
N GLY A 308 51.57 10.31 -31.89
CA GLY A 308 51.46 9.65 -33.20
C GLY A 308 50.29 8.66 -33.30
N ARG A 309 49.34 8.71 -32.37
CA ARG A 309 48.09 7.94 -32.39
C ARG A 309 46.95 8.79 -32.93
N SER A 310 46.01 8.19 -33.64
CA SER A 310 44.79 8.82 -34.12
C SER A 310 43.58 8.05 -33.60
N THR A 311 42.49 8.76 -33.33
CA THR A 311 41.20 8.17 -32.98
C THR A 311 40.20 8.45 -34.08
N LEU A 312 39.68 7.39 -34.71
CA LEU A 312 38.61 7.45 -35.69
C LEU A 312 37.26 7.36 -34.96
N GLU A 313 36.42 8.37 -35.07
CA GLU A 313 35.07 8.38 -34.48
C GLU A 313 34.01 8.08 -35.55
N TYR A 314 33.19 7.05 -35.35
CA TYR A 314 32.09 6.68 -36.23
C TYR A 314 30.75 6.81 -35.53
N LEU A 315 29.81 7.50 -36.14
CA LEU A 315 28.40 7.40 -35.79
C LEU A 315 27.80 6.22 -36.53
N LEU A 316 27.11 5.32 -35.83
CA LEU A 316 26.58 4.11 -36.46
C LEU A 316 25.20 3.70 -35.93
N ARG A 317 24.56 2.83 -36.69
CA ARG A 317 23.32 2.16 -36.33
C ARG A 317 23.47 0.67 -36.56
N LEU A 318 23.55 -0.13 -35.49
CA LEU A 318 23.64 -1.60 -35.58
C LEU A 318 22.40 -2.22 -36.26
N LYS A 319 22.59 -3.35 -36.96
CA LYS A 319 21.49 -4.18 -37.50
C LYS A 319 20.64 -4.75 -36.36
N ASP A 320 19.34 -4.96 -36.62
CA ASP A 320 18.44 -5.53 -35.61
C ASP A 320 18.92 -6.96 -35.26
N GLY A 321 19.25 -7.19 -33.99
CA GLY A 321 19.84 -8.45 -33.50
C GLY A 321 21.37 -8.44 -33.36
N ALA A 322 22.09 -7.44 -33.90
CA ALA A 322 23.53 -7.31 -33.72
C ALA A 322 23.87 -6.73 -32.33
N LEU A 323 24.77 -7.42 -31.60
CA LEU A 323 25.28 -6.97 -30.31
C LEU A 323 26.54 -6.12 -30.51
N ALA A 324 26.66 -5.01 -29.77
CA ALA A 324 27.87 -4.18 -29.77
C ALA A 324 29.14 -5.00 -29.38
N ALA A 325 28.97 -6.00 -28.51
CA ALA A 325 30.02 -6.93 -28.15
C ALA A 325 30.54 -7.74 -29.34
N SER A 326 29.66 -8.12 -30.28
CA SER A 326 30.05 -8.84 -31.51
C SER A 326 30.86 -7.95 -32.45
N LEU A 327 30.47 -6.69 -32.60
CA LEU A 327 31.21 -5.69 -33.39
C LEU A 327 32.61 -5.45 -32.79
N LEU A 328 32.71 -5.25 -31.47
CA LEU A 328 34.00 -5.07 -30.79
C LEU A 328 34.87 -6.34 -30.87
N HIS A 329 34.26 -7.53 -30.80
CA HIS A 329 34.98 -8.79 -30.99
C HIS A 329 35.48 -8.98 -32.43
N ALA A 330 34.69 -8.61 -33.43
CA ALA A 330 35.11 -8.62 -34.83
C ALA A 330 36.26 -7.65 -35.09
N LEU A 331 36.22 -6.44 -34.51
CA LEU A 331 37.31 -5.47 -34.59
C LEU A 331 38.58 -5.98 -33.89
N LYS A 332 38.44 -6.71 -32.77
CA LYS A 332 39.59 -7.30 -32.05
C LYS A 332 40.19 -8.52 -32.75
N SER A 333 39.40 -9.28 -33.51
CA SER A 333 39.82 -10.55 -34.13
C SER A 333 40.23 -10.41 -35.60
N ARG A 334 39.53 -9.55 -36.36
CA ARG A 334 39.79 -9.29 -37.79
C ARG A 334 40.47 -7.95 -38.05
N GLY A 335 40.43 -7.03 -37.09
CA GLY A 335 40.91 -5.66 -37.24
C GLY A 335 42.37 -5.42 -36.87
N THR A 336 43.12 -6.47 -36.50
CA THR A 336 44.49 -6.37 -36.00
C THR A 336 45.46 -7.14 -36.90
N PRO A 337 46.57 -6.54 -37.37
CA PRO A 337 46.90 -5.10 -37.37
C PRO A 337 46.11 -4.36 -38.46
N PRO A 338 45.57 -3.14 -38.20
CA PRO A 338 46.25 -2.06 -37.45
C PRO A 338 45.45 -1.33 -36.33
N ILE A 339 44.47 -1.97 -35.68
CA ILE A 339 43.68 -1.36 -34.59
C ILE A 339 44.32 -1.57 -33.21
N ASP A 340 44.60 -0.50 -32.46
CA ASP A 340 45.17 -0.60 -31.09
C ASP A 340 44.08 -0.88 -30.04
N ALA A 341 42.91 -0.22 -30.16
CA ALA A 341 41.75 -0.40 -29.28
C ALA A 341 40.46 0.11 -29.95
N ALA A 342 39.30 -0.40 -29.53
CA ALA A 342 37.99 0.07 -29.97
C ALA A 342 36.98 0.14 -28.82
N GLU A 343 36.16 1.20 -28.78
CA GLU A 343 35.12 1.46 -27.77
C GLU A 343 33.77 1.74 -28.45
N TYR A 344 32.67 1.16 -27.97
CA TYR A 344 31.31 1.45 -28.45
C TYR A 344 30.47 2.14 -27.36
N ARG A 345 29.80 3.24 -27.70
CA ARG A 345 28.89 4.00 -26.83
C ARG A 345 27.48 4.03 -27.38
N SER A 346 26.49 3.65 -26.58
CA SER A 346 25.07 3.69 -26.97
C SER A 346 24.47 5.09 -26.82
N LEU A 347 23.80 5.59 -27.86
CA LEU A 347 23.08 6.88 -27.82
C LEU A 347 21.63 6.74 -27.32
N LYS A 348 21.18 5.54 -26.94
CA LYS A 348 19.78 5.27 -26.53
C LYS A 348 19.43 5.71 -25.10
N GLY A 349 20.33 6.32 -24.32
CA GLY A 349 20.11 6.65 -22.90
C GLY A 349 20.13 8.13 -22.50
N LEU A 350 20.41 9.06 -23.43
CA LEU A 350 20.55 10.49 -23.10
C LEU A 350 19.53 11.33 -23.88
N LYS A 351 18.29 11.41 -23.39
CA LYS A 351 17.42 12.53 -23.76
C LYS A 351 17.70 13.68 -22.81
N LYS A 352 18.32 14.77 -23.30
CA LYS A 352 18.24 16.08 -22.63
C LYS A 352 16.75 16.44 -22.51
N GLY A 353 16.22 16.50 -21.29
CA GLY A 353 14.88 17.02 -21.05
C GLY A 353 14.79 18.49 -21.46
N LYS A 354 13.68 18.89 -22.10
CA LYS A 354 13.36 20.30 -22.38
C LYS A 354 13.36 21.10 -21.07
N GLU A 355 13.82 22.36 -21.09
CA GLU A 355 13.89 23.23 -19.89
C GLU A 355 12.55 23.36 -19.14
N GLU A 356 11.43 23.31 -19.86
CA GLU A 356 10.06 23.31 -19.33
C GLU A 356 9.81 22.15 -18.34
N CYS A 357 10.40 20.97 -18.55
CA CYS A 357 10.28 19.84 -17.62
C CYS A 357 11.07 20.06 -16.33
N ARG A 358 12.14 20.86 -16.34
CA ARG A 358 12.97 21.13 -15.14
C ARG A 358 12.27 22.07 -14.15
N LEU A 359 11.46 23.01 -14.63
CA LEU A 359 10.68 23.89 -13.74
C LEU A 359 9.60 23.11 -12.98
N LEU A 360 8.92 22.18 -13.66
CA LEU A 360 7.84 21.38 -13.06
C LEU A 360 8.37 20.25 -12.19
N LEU A 361 9.31 19.45 -12.70
CA LEU A 361 9.81 18.25 -12.02
C LEU A 361 11.03 18.49 -11.15
N GLY A 362 11.72 19.62 -11.28
CA GLY A 362 12.96 19.93 -10.58
C GLY A 362 14.21 19.62 -11.42
N ALA A 363 15.37 20.17 -11.03
CA ALA A 363 16.66 19.85 -11.65
C ALA A 363 17.33 18.63 -11.00
N HIS A 364 17.14 18.45 -9.69
CA HIS A 364 17.70 17.36 -8.88
C HIS A 364 19.23 17.25 -9.03
N TYR A 365 19.77 16.02 -8.96
CA TYR A 365 21.17 15.71 -9.23
C TYR A 365 21.38 15.06 -10.61
N ARG A 366 20.51 15.30 -11.60
CA ARG A 366 20.63 14.69 -12.95
C ARG A 366 22.02 14.86 -13.56
N ASP A 367 22.65 16.03 -13.35
CA ASP A 367 24.00 16.29 -13.85
C ASP A 367 25.07 15.44 -13.16
N LEU A 368 24.89 15.06 -11.88
CA LEU A 368 25.76 14.09 -11.20
C LEU A 368 25.53 12.68 -11.73
N TRP A 369 24.27 12.25 -11.83
CA TRP A 369 23.91 10.92 -12.34
C TRP A 369 24.38 10.67 -13.79
N ALA A 370 24.48 11.72 -14.61
CA ALA A 370 25.00 11.65 -15.97
C ALA A 370 26.53 11.74 -16.07
N THR A 371 27.24 11.95 -14.96
CA THR A 371 28.70 12.11 -14.95
C THR A 371 29.40 10.76 -15.03
N PRO A 372 30.26 10.49 -16.04
CA PRO A 372 31.07 9.29 -16.08
C PRO A 372 32.01 9.19 -14.87
N LEU A 373 32.13 8.00 -14.30
CA LEU A 373 32.96 7.73 -13.13
C LEU A 373 34.07 6.72 -13.45
N ARG A 374 35.23 6.90 -12.82
CA ARG A 374 36.25 5.85 -12.67
C ARG A 374 36.10 5.22 -11.29
N VAL A 375 35.81 3.92 -11.28
CA VAL A 375 35.55 3.14 -10.06
C VAL A 375 36.21 1.77 -10.19
N ASP A 376 36.64 1.23 -9.07
CA ASP A 376 37.30 -0.07 -9.04
C ASP A 376 36.32 -1.20 -9.36
N VAL A 377 36.84 -2.27 -9.95
CA VAL A 377 36.08 -3.51 -10.19
C VAL A 377 36.16 -4.35 -8.92
N LEU A 378 35.02 -4.82 -8.41
CA LEU A 378 35.00 -5.68 -7.23
C LEU A 378 35.59 -7.05 -7.59
N ASP A 379 36.82 -7.33 -7.16
CA ASP A 379 37.39 -8.66 -7.31
C ASP A 379 36.86 -9.60 -6.21
N LEU A 380 35.90 -10.44 -6.57
CA LEU A 380 35.31 -11.39 -5.63
C LEU A 380 36.33 -12.46 -5.16
N ALA A 381 37.45 -12.68 -5.85
CA ALA A 381 38.42 -13.70 -5.43
C ALA A 381 39.31 -13.23 -4.27
N THR A 382 39.62 -11.93 -4.25
CA THR A 382 40.58 -11.34 -3.30
C THR A 382 39.89 -10.53 -2.20
N TYR A 383 38.76 -9.89 -2.49
CA TYR A 383 38.07 -9.06 -1.52
C TYR A 383 37.59 -9.88 -0.32
N ALA A 384 37.87 -9.41 0.91
CA ALA A 384 37.55 -10.10 2.16
C ALA A 384 38.05 -11.57 2.25
N GLY A 385 39.16 -11.88 1.57
CA GLY A 385 39.72 -13.23 1.49
C GLY A 385 38.99 -14.17 0.51
N GLY A 386 38.03 -13.64 -0.25
CA GLY A 386 37.17 -14.37 -1.18
C GLY A 386 35.70 -14.22 -0.82
N LEU A 387 34.90 -13.64 -1.71
CA LEU A 387 33.46 -13.47 -1.58
C LEU A 387 32.70 -14.62 -2.27
N THR A 388 31.77 -15.20 -1.54
CA THR A 388 30.82 -16.22 -2.01
C THR A 388 29.40 -15.66 -2.01
N PRO A 389 28.78 -15.43 -3.17
CA PRO A 389 27.38 -15.02 -3.27
C PRO A 389 26.43 -15.99 -2.60
N SER A 390 25.46 -15.48 -1.82
CA SER A 390 24.54 -16.30 -1.04
C SER A 390 23.08 -16.05 -1.37
N LEU A 391 22.63 -14.79 -1.40
CA LEU A 391 21.21 -14.46 -1.55
C LEU A 391 20.98 -13.11 -2.23
N CYS A 392 20.06 -13.07 -3.19
CA CYS A 392 19.46 -11.83 -3.66
C CYS A 392 18.47 -11.29 -2.63
N GLY A 393 18.65 -10.04 -2.22
CA GLY A 393 17.72 -9.33 -1.34
C GLY A 393 17.35 -7.97 -1.92
N GLY A 394 16.67 -7.18 -1.10
CA GLY A 394 16.19 -5.85 -1.46
C GLY A 394 14.67 -5.81 -1.52
N ARG A 395 14.06 -4.74 -1.02
CA ARG A 395 12.64 -4.48 -1.27
C ARG A 395 12.48 -3.98 -2.70
N ARG A 396 11.22 -3.81 -3.11
CA ARG A 396 10.65 -3.46 -4.43
C ARG A 396 11.38 -2.40 -5.31
N GLU A 397 12.52 -1.82 -4.92
CA GLU A 397 13.27 -0.78 -5.65
C GLU A 397 14.80 -1.05 -5.75
N THR A 398 15.48 -1.40 -4.66
CA THR A 398 16.95 -1.58 -4.65
C THR A 398 17.33 -3.05 -4.81
N LYS A 399 18.15 -3.39 -5.81
CA LYS A 399 18.70 -4.75 -5.97
C LYS A 399 19.90 -4.90 -5.04
N SER A 400 19.88 -5.91 -4.19
CA SER A 400 21.02 -6.21 -3.31
C SER A 400 21.46 -7.66 -3.42
N LEU A 401 22.77 -7.88 -3.36
CA LEU A 401 23.39 -9.19 -3.36
C LEU A 401 24.11 -9.37 -2.02
N ARG A 402 23.75 -10.42 -1.29
CA ARG A 402 24.47 -10.83 -0.08
C ARG A 402 25.59 -11.79 -0.45
N MET A 403 26.73 -11.62 0.20
CA MET A 403 27.92 -12.42 0.00
C MET A 403 28.54 -12.76 1.35
N LEU A 404 29.12 -13.95 1.47
CA LEU A 404 29.90 -14.36 2.63
C LEU A 404 31.38 -14.24 2.27
N GLY A 405 32.16 -13.52 3.07
CA GLY A 405 33.62 -13.48 2.95
C GLY A 405 34.27 -14.71 3.58
N ALA A 406 35.45 -15.09 3.10
CA ALA A 406 36.26 -16.16 3.70
C ALA A 406 36.70 -15.82 5.15
N ASN A 407 36.65 -14.54 5.52
CA ASN A 407 36.81 -14.07 6.90
C ASN A 407 35.60 -14.33 7.82
N GLY A 408 34.56 -15.03 7.35
CA GLY A 408 33.35 -15.35 8.12
C GLY A 408 32.35 -14.20 8.25
N ARG A 409 32.60 -13.03 7.64
CA ARG A 409 31.72 -11.86 7.71
C ARG A 409 30.77 -11.80 6.51
N GLU A 410 29.54 -11.35 6.75
CA GLU A 410 28.60 -11.06 5.67
C GLU A 410 28.83 -9.67 5.08
N TYR A 411 28.71 -9.59 3.76
CA TYR A 411 28.74 -8.35 2.99
C TYR A 411 27.47 -8.22 2.17
N VAL A 412 27.05 -6.98 1.92
CA VAL A 412 25.93 -6.68 1.03
C VAL A 412 26.38 -5.68 -0.02
N PHE A 413 26.22 -6.05 -1.29
CA PHE A 413 26.35 -5.15 -2.43
C PHE A 413 24.97 -4.62 -2.81
N ARG A 414 24.79 -3.30 -2.85
CA ARG A 414 23.52 -2.65 -3.25
C ARG A 414 23.72 -1.83 -4.51
N SER A 415 22.80 -1.95 -5.47
CA SER A 415 22.84 -1.15 -6.69
C SER A 415 22.67 0.34 -6.36
N VAL A 416 23.47 1.20 -6.98
CA VAL A 416 23.29 2.67 -6.89
C VAL A 416 22.06 3.07 -7.69
N ASP A 417 21.95 2.58 -8.93
CA ASP A 417 20.74 2.75 -9.75
C ASP A 417 19.61 1.85 -9.21
N LYS A 418 18.45 2.46 -8.97
CA LYS A 418 17.27 1.78 -8.41
C LYS A 418 16.28 1.45 -9.52
N ASP A 419 15.46 0.43 -9.30
CA ASP A 419 14.45 -0.06 -10.23
C ASP A 419 13.06 -0.01 -9.56
N PRO A 420 12.32 1.11 -9.68
CA PRO A 420 11.07 1.33 -8.96
C PRO A 420 9.91 0.50 -9.53
N THR A 421 10.16 -0.30 -10.57
CA THR A 421 9.15 -1.07 -11.29
C THR A 421 8.35 -1.96 -10.35
N LEU A 422 8.98 -2.59 -9.36
CA LEU A 422 8.27 -3.48 -8.44
C LEU A 422 7.53 -2.72 -7.32
N ALA A 423 7.88 -1.45 -7.06
CA ALA A 423 7.21 -0.60 -6.07
C ALA A 423 5.91 -0.01 -6.62
N LEU A 424 5.84 0.16 -7.93
CA LEU A 424 4.64 0.58 -8.62
C LEU A 424 3.56 -0.52 -8.59
N PRO A 425 2.27 -0.14 -8.40
CA PRO A 425 1.13 -0.98 -8.73
C PRO A 425 1.29 -1.58 -10.12
N PRO A 426 0.92 -2.86 -10.36
CA PRO A 426 1.06 -3.52 -11.66
C PRO A 426 0.56 -2.68 -12.85
N GLU A 427 -0.50 -1.91 -12.62
CA GLU A 427 -1.15 -1.05 -13.60
C GLU A 427 -0.25 0.15 -14.03
N LEU A 428 0.67 0.58 -13.17
CA LEU A 428 1.59 1.70 -13.40
C LEU A 428 2.96 1.29 -13.96
N ARG A 429 3.32 0.01 -13.89
CA ARG A 429 4.66 -0.51 -14.27
C ARG A 429 5.00 -0.34 -15.75
N ALA A 430 4.00 -0.41 -16.62
CA ALA A 430 4.17 -0.32 -18.07
C ALA A 430 3.95 1.11 -18.61
N THR A 431 3.95 2.12 -17.73
CA THR A 431 3.48 3.48 -18.06
C THR A 431 4.59 4.52 -18.00
N PHE A 432 4.32 5.74 -18.49
CA PHE A 432 5.26 6.85 -18.36
C PHE A 432 5.55 7.18 -16.88
N VAL A 433 4.67 6.78 -15.95
CA VAL A 433 4.88 6.96 -14.51
C VAL A 433 6.10 6.17 -14.04
N ARG A 434 6.40 5.00 -14.62
CA ARG A 434 7.65 4.29 -14.34
C ARG A 434 8.85 5.13 -14.72
N ASP A 435 8.85 5.69 -15.93
CA ASP A 435 9.97 6.50 -16.41
C ASP A 435 10.09 7.81 -15.63
N LEU A 436 8.96 8.40 -15.21
CA LEU A 436 8.91 9.56 -14.33
C LEU A 436 9.50 9.24 -12.95
N ILE A 437 9.11 8.13 -12.32
CA ILE A 437 9.63 7.74 -11.01
C ILE A 437 11.10 7.32 -11.11
N GLN A 438 11.49 6.65 -12.20
CA GLN A 438 12.89 6.35 -12.48
C GLN A 438 13.70 7.64 -12.57
N ASP A 439 13.20 8.64 -13.29
CA ASP A 439 13.84 9.96 -13.37
C ASP A 439 13.90 10.65 -12.00
N GLN A 440 12.89 10.47 -11.15
CA GLN A 440 12.87 11.00 -9.78
C GLN A 440 13.89 10.33 -8.83
N ILE A 441 14.48 9.17 -9.18
CA ILE A 441 15.64 8.62 -8.44
C ILE A 441 16.81 9.62 -8.46
N SER A 442 16.91 10.44 -9.51
CA SER A 442 17.93 11.48 -9.59
C SER A 442 17.83 12.55 -8.51
N SER A 443 16.73 12.59 -7.73
CA SER A 443 16.62 13.41 -6.52
C SER A 443 17.55 12.96 -5.40
N GLY A 444 17.93 11.68 -5.33
CA GLY A 444 18.93 11.18 -4.39
C GLY A 444 20.35 11.52 -4.83
N HIS A 445 21.23 11.83 -3.87
CA HIS A 445 22.64 12.09 -4.18
C HIS A 445 23.39 10.74 -4.32
N PRO A 446 23.95 10.40 -5.50
CA PRO A 446 24.45 9.05 -5.80
C PRO A 446 25.67 8.62 -4.97
N GLY A 447 26.39 9.57 -4.37
CA GLY A 447 27.52 9.32 -3.46
C GLY A 447 27.23 9.57 -1.98
N ALA A 448 25.96 9.75 -1.57
CA ALA A 448 25.64 10.18 -0.20
C ALA A 448 26.20 9.26 0.90
N PRO A 449 26.08 7.91 0.81
CA PRO A 449 26.61 7.03 1.86
C PRO A 449 28.12 7.21 2.11
N LEU A 450 28.91 7.51 1.07
CA LEU A 450 30.37 7.73 1.17
C LEU A 450 30.73 8.96 2.01
N VAL A 451 29.89 10.00 1.95
CA VAL A 451 30.07 11.23 2.73
C VAL A 451 29.56 11.04 4.16
N VAL A 452 28.46 10.31 4.34
CA VAL A 452 27.81 10.13 5.64
C VAL A 452 28.66 9.28 6.60
N ALA A 453 29.36 8.26 6.11
CA ALA A 453 30.19 7.37 6.93
C ALA A 453 31.23 8.11 7.82
N PRO A 454 32.15 8.92 7.27
CA PRO A 454 33.11 9.67 8.10
C PRO A 454 32.47 10.69 9.05
N LEU A 455 31.27 11.20 8.73
CA LEU A 455 30.50 12.04 9.67
C LEU A 455 29.99 11.21 10.86
N LEU A 456 29.51 9.99 10.62
CA LEU A 456 29.08 9.06 11.66
C LEU A 456 30.26 8.61 12.55
N ASP A 457 31.44 8.40 11.97
CA ASP A 457 32.67 8.14 12.72
C ASP A 457 32.99 9.28 13.69
N ALA A 458 32.97 10.53 13.19
CA ALA A 458 33.19 11.71 14.01
C ALA A 458 32.15 11.84 15.13
N ALA A 459 30.89 11.50 14.84
CA ALA A 459 29.82 11.48 15.83
C ALA A 459 29.89 10.28 16.82
N ARG A 460 30.76 9.30 16.57
CA ARG A 460 30.84 8.01 17.28
C ARG A 460 29.54 7.18 17.21
N VAL A 461 28.89 7.20 16.06
CA VAL A 461 27.71 6.38 15.77
C VAL A 461 28.15 5.13 15.01
N LEU A 462 27.77 3.96 15.53
CA LEU A 462 28.09 2.67 14.90
C LEU A 462 27.48 2.59 13.50
N HIS A 463 28.27 2.25 12.50
CA HIS A 463 27.79 2.10 11.12
C HIS A 463 28.72 1.17 10.33
N ALA A 464 28.29 0.78 9.13
CA ALA A 464 29.13 0.07 8.17
C ALA A 464 29.74 1.05 7.18
N GLU A 465 31.02 0.90 6.84
CA GLU A 465 31.69 1.75 5.85
C GLU A 465 31.32 1.28 4.41
N PRO A 466 30.67 2.13 3.60
CA PRO A 466 30.37 1.81 2.21
C PRO A 466 31.56 2.05 1.31
N ARG A 467 31.75 1.16 0.33
CA ARG A 467 32.73 1.32 -0.75
C ARG A 467 32.08 1.13 -2.10
N VAL A 468 32.37 2.01 -3.04
CA VAL A 468 31.80 1.96 -4.39
C VAL A 468 32.62 1.03 -5.29
N PHE A 469 31.94 0.15 -6.01
CA PHE A 469 32.55 -0.76 -6.98
C PHE A 469 31.63 -1.01 -8.18
N VAL A 470 32.21 -1.53 -9.25
CA VAL A 470 31.47 -2.17 -10.35
C VAL A 470 31.59 -3.68 -10.25
N LEU A 471 30.48 -4.40 -10.44
CA LEU A 471 30.50 -5.85 -10.48
C LEU A 471 31.20 -6.38 -11.75
N PRO A 472 32.14 -7.32 -11.63
CA PRO A 472 32.79 -7.96 -12.78
C PRO A 472 31.85 -8.95 -13.49
N ALA A 473 32.26 -9.37 -14.68
CA ALA A 473 31.73 -10.60 -15.27
C ALA A 473 32.40 -11.82 -14.60
N ASP A 474 31.77 -12.34 -13.55
CA ASP A 474 32.26 -13.49 -12.77
C ASP A 474 31.27 -14.67 -12.80
N ARG A 475 31.77 -15.89 -12.99
CA ARG A 475 30.95 -17.11 -13.03
C ARG A 475 30.21 -17.37 -11.72
N ARG A 476 30.74 -16.92 -10.57
CA ARG A 476 30.10 -17.06 -9.25
C ARG A 476 28.79 -16.26 -9.12
N LEU A 477 28.60 -15.26 -9.99
CA LEU A 477 27.38 -14.47 -10.07
C LEU A 477 26.31 -15.12 -10.96
N ALA A 478 26.63 -16.23 -11.67
CA ALA A 478 25.67 -16.93 -12.49
C ALA A 478 24.53 -17.52 -11.62
N GLY A 479 23.29 -17.19 -11.98
CA GLY A 479 22.09 -17.60 -11.23
C GLY A 479 21.52 -16.54 -10.28
N PHE A 480 22.19 -15.41 -10.08
CA PHE A 480 21.69 -14.30 -9.26
C PHE A 480 21.18 -13.13 -10.14
N ASP A 481 19.89 -13.14 -10.50
CA ASP A 481 19.28 -12.11 -11.38
C ASP A 481 19.41 -10.66 -10.88
N CYS A 482 19.62 -10.48 -9.56
CA CYS A 482 19.83 -9.20 -8.92
C CYS A 482 21.22 -8.60 -9.18
N ALA A 483 22.18 -9.37 -9.70
CA ALA A 483 23.56 -8.98 -9.91
C ALA A 483 23.94 -9.15 -11.39
N ARG A 484 24.34 -8.05 -12.05
CA ARG A 484 24.73 -8.06 -13.46
C ARG A 484 26.14 -7.50 -13.65
N PRO A 485 26.95 -8.06 -14.56
CA PRO A 485 28.25 -7.48 -14.90
C PRO A 485 28.10 -6.01 -15.34
N GLY A 486 29.00 -5.14 -14.88
CA GLY A 486 28.96 -3.70 -15.16
C GLY A 486 28.01 -2.91 -14.24
N MET A 487 27.32 -3.55 -13.30
CA MET A 487 26.44 -2.86 -12.36
C MET A 487 27.26 -2.07 -11.32
N LEU A 488 27.00 -0.76 -11.24
CA LEU A 488 27.53 0.11 -10.19
C LEU A 488 26.76 -0.12 -8.88
N GLY A 489 27.50 -0.28 -7.80
CA GLY A 489 26.91 -0.46 -6.47
C GLY A 489 27.86 -0.14 -5.34
N MET A 490 27.34 -0.18 -4.13
CA MET A 490 28.11 -0.02 -2.90
C MET A 490 28.13 -1.33 -2.13
N ILE A 491 29.33 -1.74 -1.71
CA ILE A 491 29.50 -2.87 -0.81
C ILE A 491 29.69 -2.36 0.63
N GLU A 492 28.98 -2.97 1.56
CA GLU A 492 29.07 -2.70 2.99
C GLU A 492 29.18 -4.02 3.75
N GLU A 493 29.92 -4.01 4.86
CA GLU A 493 29.83 -5.09 5.83
C GLU A 493 28.43 -5.09 6.45
N ARG A 494 27.82 -6.25 6.57
CA ARG A 494 26.51 -6.43 7.18
C ARG A 494 26.70 -7.09 8.54
N PRO A 495 26.45 -6.38 9.66
CA PRO A 495 26.47 -7.00 10.97
C PRO A 495 25.46 -8.14 11.03
N THR A 496 25.95 -9.35 11.30
CA THR A 496 25.13 -10.57 11.44
C THR A 496 25.54 -11.34 12.68
N VAL A 497 24.65 -12.24 13.11
CA VAL A 497 24.96 -13.26 14.10
C VAL A 497 25.56 -14.44 13.33
N GLY A 498 26.78 -14.84 13.69
CA GLY A 498 27.50 -15.94 13.05
C GLY A 498 26.86 -17.31 13.30
N PRO A 499 27.39 -18.38 12.68
CA PRO A 499 26.88 -19.75 12.86
C PRO A 499 26.87 -20.23 14.32
N ASP A 500 27.84 -19.76 15.11
CA ASP A 500 28.00 -20.09 16.54
C ASP A 500 27.24 -19.13 17.48
N ASN A 501 26.33 -18.33 16.93
CA ASN A 501 25.56 -17.32 17.64
C ASN A 501 26.36 -16.09 18.15
N ASP A 502 27.61 -15.93 17.70
CA ASP A 502 28.44 -14.77 18.02
C ASP A 502 28.23 -13.60 17.05
N PRO A 503 28.04 -12.35 17.51
CA PRO A 503 27.95 -11.19 16.64
C PRO A 503 29.26 -10.88 15.91
N THR A 504 29.17 -10.54 14.62
CA THR A 504 30.35 -10.14 13.83
C THR A 504 30.92 -8.76 14.22
N LEU A 505 30.17 -7.96 14.99
CA LEU A 505 30.62 -6.67 15.51
C LEU A 505 31.42 -6.89 16.81
N VAL A 506 32.69 -6.46 16.80
CA VAL A 506 33.60 -6.61 17.94
C VAL A 506 33.00 -6.02 19.22
N GLY A 507 32.87 -6.86 20.25
CA GLY A 507 32.34 -6.50 21.57
C GLY A 507 30.81 -6.51 21.70
N ALA A 508 30.05 -6.75 20.63
CA ALA A 508 28.61 -6.94 20.72
C ALA A 508 28.29 -8.39 21.14
N VAL A 509 27.23 -8.55 21.95
CA VAL A 509 26.75 -9.86 22.44
C VAL A 509 25.49 -10.33 21.71
N ASP A 510 24.75 -9.42 21.06
CA ASP A 510 23.60 -9.78 20.21
C ASP A 510 23.29 -8.68 19.17
N LEU A 511 22.53 -9.03 18.12
CA LEU A 511 22.01 -8.12 17.10
C LEU A 511 20.50 -8.27 16.89
N ALA A 512 19.77 -7.16 17.00
CA ALA A 512 18.31 -7.13 16.84
C ALA A 512 17.85 -6.19 15.71
N SER A 513 16.71 -6.54 15.10
CA SER A 513 15.87 -5.59 14.37
C SER A 513 15.06 -4.74 15.35
N THR A 514 14.56 -3.57 14.95
CA THR A 514 13.72 -2.71 15.81
C THR A 514 12.52 -3.42 16.43
N LYS A 515 11.85 -4.31 15.68
CA LYS A 515 10.76 -5.14 16.24
C LYS A 515 11.24 -5.97 17.44
N LYS A 516 12.27 -6.79 17.22
CA LYS A 516 12.91 -7.59 18.28
C LYS A 516 13.42 -6.75 19.45
N LEU A 517 13.95 -5.55 19.17
CA LEU A 517 14.36 -4.63 20.23
C LEU A 517 13.17 -4.28 21.13
N PHE A 518 12.02 -3.89 20.55
CA PHE A 518 10.83 -3.56 21.33
C PHE A 518 10.37 -4.76 22.17
N GLU A 519 10.37 -5.96 21.60
CA GLU A 519 10.08 -7.21 22.33
C GLU A 519 11.07 -7.43 23.50
N HIS A 520 12.36 -7.13 23.32
CA HIS A 520 13.35 -7.23 24.40
C HIS A 520 13.15 -6.17 25.50
N LEU A 521 12.79 -4.94 25.12
CA LEU A 521 12.53 -3.84 26.06
C LEU A 521 11.26 -4.09 26.88
N GLU A 522 10.22 -4.64 26.26
CA GLU A 522 8.97 -5.05 26.95
C GLU A 522 9.21 -6.26 27.85
N ARG A 523 10.01 -7.25 27.43
CA ARG A 523 10.13 -8.50 28.21
C ARG A 523 10.92 -8.39 29.52
N ASP A 524 11.98 -7.58 29.55
CA ASP A 524 12.93 -7.57 30.68
C ASP A 524 13.48 -6.16 30.93
N PRO A 525 13.29 -5.59 32.13
CA PRO A 525 13.69 -4.21 32.43
C PRO A 525 15.21 -3.98 32.36
N ARG A 526 16.03 -5.03 32.37
CA ARG A 526 17.49 -4.92 32.17
C ARG A 526 17.88 -4.56 30.75
N ASN A 527 17.00 -4.76 29.77
CA ASN A 527 17.23 -4.28 28.41
C ASN A 527 16.98 -2.76 28.36
N ARG A 528 17.98 -2.03 27.90
CA ARG A 528 17.93 -0.56 27.77
C ARG A 528 18.53 -0.12 26.46
N VAL A 529 17.98 0.95 25.88
CA VAL A 529 18.61 1.61 24.72
C VAL A 529 19.58 2.65 25.22
N ASP A 530 20.71 2.78 24.53
CA ASP A 530 21.58 3.95 24.65
C ASP A 530 20.91 5.12 23.93
N SER A 531 19.96 5.77 24.61
CA SER A 531 19.11 6.82 24.03
C SER A 531 19.95 8.02 23.59
N ARG A 532 21.10 8.28 24.22
CA ARG A 532 22.06 9.32 23.78
C ARG A 532 22.71 8.95 22.45
N ALA A 533 23.15 7.71 22.28
CA ALA A 533 23.66 7.24 20.99
C ALA A 533 22.58 7.24 19.90
N TYR A 534 21.33 6.90 20.25
CA TYR A 534 20.20 7.01 19.34
C TYR A 534 19.91 8.46 18.95
N LEU A 535 19.88 9.39 19.91
CA LEU A 535 19.72 10.81 19.62
C LEU A 535 20.83 11.32 18.70
N ALA A 536 22.09 10.96 18.96
CA ALA A 536 23.21 11.35 18.09
C ALA A 536 23.01 10.84 16.65
N ALA A 537 22.56 9.60 16.47
CA ALA A 537 22.23 9.07 15.15
C ALA A 537 21.07 9.83 14.48
N ARG A 538 20.00 10.15 15.24
CA ARG A 538 18.86 10.92 14.71
C ARG A 538 19.20 12.36 14.36
N LEU A 539 20.05 13.02 15.15
CA LEU A 539 20.56 14.35 14.82
C LEU A 539 21.46 14.32 13.58
N MET A 540 22.16 13.20 13.31
CA MET A 540 22.87 13.02 12.03
C MET A 540 21.88 12.98 10.87
N ASP A 541 20.79 12.22 11.01
CA ASP A 541 19.75 12.11 9.99
C ASP A 541 19.14 13.48 9.69
N VAL A 542 18.90 14.29 10.74
CA VAL A 542 18.45 15.68 10.61
C VAL A 542 19.49 16.53 9.88
N LEU A 543 20.78 16.45 10.29
CA LEU A 543 21.88 17.19 9.69
C LEU A 543 22.02 16.90 8.18
N ILE A 544 21.89 15.65 7.76
CA ILE A 544 22.06 15.25 6.35
C ILE A 544 20.75 15.30 5.53
N GLY A 545 19.61 15.62 6.18
CA GLY A 545 18.31 15.73 5.52
C GLY A 545 17.70 14.40 5.08
N ASP A 546 17.91 13.35 5.87
CA ASP A 546 17.46 11.99 5.58
C ASP A 546 16.01 11.78 6.04
N TRP A 547 15.07 11.98 5.11
CA TRP A 547 13.63 12.01 5.39
C TRP A 547 12.96 10.62 5.45
N ASP A 548 13.64 9.56 5.01
CA ASP A 548 13.10 8.20 4.90
C ASP A 548 13.56 7.27 6.03
N ARG A 549 13.74 7.80 7.25
CA ARG A 549 14.30 7.05 8.37
C ARG A 549 13.30 6.14 9.07
N HIS A 550 12.82 5.11 8.39
CA HIS A 550 11.88 4.14 8.95
C HIS A 550 12.60 3.01 9.73
N GLN A 551 11.84 2.30 10.57
CA GLN A 551 12.32 1.28 11.52
C GLN A 551 13.17 0.13 10.93
N ASP A 552 12.98 -0.23 9.67
CA ASP A 552 13.73 -1.32 9.05
C ASP A 552 15.16 -0.90 8.73
N GLN A 553 15.43 0.40 8.69
CA GLN A 553 16.75 0.94 8.45
C GLN A 553 17.63 0.95 9.70
N TRP A 554 17.16 0.38 10.81
CA TRP A 554 17.95 0.23 12.04
C TRP A 554 18.32 -1.23 12.30
N ARG A 555 19.53 -1.41 12.80
CA ARG A 555 19.93 -2.58 13.57
C ARG A 555 20.40 -2.12 14.95
N TRP A 556 20.38 -3.04 15.89
CA TRP A 556 20.68 -2.76 17.29
C TRP A 556 21.69 -3.76 17.79
N ALA A 557 22.81 -3.29 18.33
CA ALA A 557 23.84 -4.13 18.92
C ALA A 557 23.76 -4.07 20.45
N ARG A 558 23.72 -5.24 21.09
CA ARG A 558 23.71 -5.37 22.55
C ARG A 558 25.13 -5.39 23.10
N PHE A 559 25.36 -4.61 24.15
CA PHE A 559 26.57 -4.61 24.95
C PHE A 559 26.16 -4.80 26.41
N ASP A 560 26.73 -5.79 27.07
CA ASP A 560 26.42 -6.08 28.47
C ASP A 560 27.42 -5.32 29.36
N SER A 561 26.90 -4.51 30.29
CA SER A 561 27.72 -3.73 31.22
C SER A 561 26.97 -3.54 32.54
N ALA A 562 27.65 -3.82 33.66
CA ALA A 562 27.14 -3.60 35.01
C ALA A 562 25.72 -4.18 35.26
N GLY A 563 25.43 -5.37 34.72
CA GLY A 563 24.13 -6.04 34.87
C GLY A 563 23.01 -5.53 33.96
N LEU A 564 23.27 -4.49 33.16
CA LEU A 564 22.36 -3.97 32.12
C LEU A 564 22.74 -4.50 30.74
N ARG A 565 21.74 -4.71 29.89
CA ARG A 565 21.86 -5.08 28.49
C ARG A 565 21.60 -3.85 27.63
N LEU A 566 22.67 -3.13 27.27
CA LEU A 566 22.58 -1.85 26.58
C LEU A 566 22.58 -2.03 25.07
N TRP A 567 21.53 -1.57 24.40
CA TRP A 567 21.33 -1.65 22.97
C TRP A 567 21.73 -0.33 22.29
N ARG A 568 22.70 -0.40 21.38
CA ARG A 568 23.18 0.74 20.59
C ARG A 568 22.68 0.68 19.14
N PRO A 569 22.31 1.81 18.55
CA PRO A 569 21.79 1.86 17.19
C PRO A 569 22.90 1.70 16.14
N ILE A 570 22.53 1.06 15.03
CA ILE A 570 23.32 0.95 13.81
C ILE A 570 22.39 1.37 12.65
N PRO A 571 22.40 2.65 12.23
CA PRO A 571 21.67 3.08 11.05
C PRO A 571 22.22 2.40 9.79
N ARG A 572 21.33 2.11 8.86
CA ARG A 572 21.61 1.48 7.56
C ARG A 572 20.88 2.25 6.47
N ASP A 573 21.25 2.05 5.20
CA ASP A 573 20.51 2.59 4.06
C ASP A 573 20.48 4.13 4.07
N ARG A 574 21.49 4.76 3.46
CA ARG A 574 21.70 6.22 3.46
C ARG A 574 21.37 6.85 2.11
N ASP A 575 20.49 6.21 1.35
CA ASP A 575 20.23 6.56 -0.04
C ASP A 575 19.42 7.86 -0.20
N GLN A 576 18.69 8.28 0.84
CA GLN A 576 17.89 9.52 0.87
C GLN A 576 18.61 10.69 1.56
N ALA A 577 19.86 10.49 2.00
CA ALA A 577 20.67 11.60 2.50
C ALA A 577 20.96 12.60 1.37
N PHE A 578 20.89 13.88 1.69
CA PHE A 578 21.04 15.00 0.76
C PHE A 578 20.01 15.04 -0.37
N ALA A 579 18.86 14.36 -0.25
CA ALA A 579 17.84 14.30 -1.30
C ALA A 579 17.38 15.71 -1.73
N ARG A 580 17.40 15.98 -3.03
CA ARG A 580 17.10 17.28 -3.62
C ARG A 580 15.77 17.24 -4.38
N LEU A 581 14.72 17.67 -3.70
CA LEU A 581 13.34 17.67 -4.21
C LEU A 581 12.93 19.08 -4.65
N ASP A 582 13.40 19.48 -5.82
CA ASP A 582 13.07 20.76 -6.45
C ASP A 582 11.87 20.63 -7.39
N GLY A 583 11.32 21.78 -7.83
CA GLY A 583 10.26 21.82 -8.85
C GLY A 583 8.87 21.98 -8.25
N VAL A 584 7.99 22.65 -9.00
CA VAL A 584 6.63 23.00 -8.52
C VAL A 584 5.80 21.77 -8.20
N LEU A 585 5.90 20.72 -9.02
CA LEU A 585 5.14 19.49 -8.80
C LEU A 585 5.64 18.77 -7.55
N MET A 586 6.95 18.67 -7.35
CA MET A 586 7.52 18.01 -6.16
C MET A 586 7.17 18.78 -4.89
N TRP A 587 7.20 20.12 -4.93
CA TRP A 587 6.71 20.95 -3.83
C TRP A 587 5.23 20.69 -3.51
N LEU A 588 4.36 20.62 -4.52
CA LEU A 588 2.94 20.28 -4.35
C LEU A 588 2.73 18.88 -3.78
N THR A 589 3.50 17.88 -4.25
CA THR A 589 3.40 16.50 -3.72
C THR A 589 3.73 16.43 -2.24
N GLY A 590 4.60 17.32 -1.74
CA GLY A 590 4.96 17.42 -0.32
C GLY A 590 3.80 17.78 0.61
N PHE A 591 2.71 18.37 0.12
CA PHE A 591 1.49 18.60 0.94
C PHE A 591 0.70 17.31 1.17
N TYR A 592 0.69 16.43 0.18
CA TYR A 592 -0.01 15.14 0.24
C TYR A 592 0.85 14.07 0.92
N TRP A 593 2.16 14.11 0.68
CA TRP A 593 3.18 13.18 1.19
C TRP A 593 4.19 13.97 2.04
N PRO A 594 3.93 14.15 3.35
CA PRO A 594 4.66 15.10 4.18
C PRO A 594 6.17 14.83 4.24
N GLN A 595 6.59 13.57 4.10
CA GLN A 595 8.00 13.17 4.12
C GLN A 595 8.81 13.62 2.89
N LEU A 596 8.16 13.98 1.77
CA LEU A 596 8.86 14.47 0.58
C LEU A 596 9.34 15.91 0.79
N ILE A 597 10.54 16.05 1.33
CA ILE A 597 11.20 17.33 1.62
C ILE A 597 12.65 17.33 1.10
N GLY A 598 13.09 18.47 0.56
CA GLY A 598 14.45 18.62 0.05
C GLY A 598 15.48 18.99 1.13
N PHE A 599 16.71 18.53 0.92
CA PHE A 599 17.91 19.00 1.57
C PHE A 599 18.35 20.35 0.97
N GLY A 600 18.79 21.24 1.84
CA GLY A 600 19.35 22.54 1.50
C GLY A 600 20.00 23.17 2.71
N ASP A 601 20.40 24.43 2.57
CA ASP A 601 21.12 25.19 3.59
C ASP A 601 20.35 25.33 4.91
N ASP A 602 19.01 25.40 4.83
CA ASP A 602 18.10 25.53 5.97
C ASP A 602 17.39 24.22 6.30
N TYR A 603 17.02 24.07 7.58
CA TYR A 603 16.18 22.96 8.00
C TYR A 603 14.72 23.17 7.58
N PRO A 604 14.10 22.17 6.91
CA PRO A 604 12.66 22.20 6.65
C PRO A 604 11.87 21.96 7.95
N SER A 605 10.55 21.84 7.83
CA SER A 605 9.69 21.45 8.96
C SER A 605 10.21 20.16 9.61
N ILE A 606 10.55 20.24 10.91
CA ILE A 606 11.08 19.09 11.64
C ILE A 606 10.09 17.93 11.69
N TRP A 607 8.78 18.24 11.83
CA TRP A 607 7.72 17.24 11.78
C TRP A 607 7.69 16.46 10.46
N ARG A 608 7.94 17.13 9.33
CA ARG A 608 8.02 16.49 8.01
C ARG A 608 9.27 15.62 7.88
N LEU A 609 10.42 16.14 8.34
CA LEU A 609 11.71 15.45 8.26
C LEU A 609 11.77 14.18 9.12
N THR A 610 11.12 14.19 10.28
CA THR A 610 11.11 13.04 11.20
C THR A 610 9.81 12.23 11.11
N PHE A 611 8.97 12.48 10.10
CA PHE A 611 7.65 11.86 9.98
C PHE A 611 7.72 10.33 9.97
N THR A 612 8.62 9.77 9.14
CA THR A 612 8.84 8.33 8.95
C THR A 612 9.47 7.63 10.17
N GLY A 613 10.27 8.37 10.95
CA GLY A 613 10.93 7.89 12.17
C GLY A 613 10.12 8.10 13.46
N SER A 614 8.91 8.65 13.37
CA SER A 614 8.14 9.09 14.54
C SER A 614 7.86 7.99 15.57
N VAL A 615 7.63 6.74 15.14
CA VAL A 615 7.36 5.60 16.04
C VAL A 615 8.56 5.30 16.95
N PRO A 616 9.76 4.95 16.43
CA PRO A 616 10.92 4.72 17.30
C PRO A 616 11.37 5.97 18.04
N ASP A 617 11.20 7.17 17.48
CA ASP A 617 11.59 8.42 18.15
C ASP A 617 10.79 8.68 19.42
N ARG A 618 9.47 8.47 19.38
CA ARG A 618 8.58 8.64 20.54
C ARG A 618 8.82 7.59 21.64
N ARG A 619 9.33 6.42 21.25
CA ARG A 619 9.52 5.25 22.12
C ARG A 619 10.95 5.05 22.61
N LEU A 620 11.95 5.68 22.00
CA LEU A 620 13.37 5.52 22.39
C LEU A 620 14.07 6.81 22.84
N LEU A 621 13.41 7.97 22.81
CA LEU A 621 14.02 9.26 23.22
C LEU A 621 13.32 9.91 24.42
N GLN A 622 12.24 9.33 24.92
CA GLN A 622 11.42 9.85 26.02
C GLN A 622 12.13 9.91 27.37
N ASP A 623 13.21 9.16 27.57
CA ASP A 623 13.99 9.19 28.81
C ASP A 623 14.93 10.41 28.86
N LEU A 624 15.18 11.07 27.73
CA LEU A 624 16.10 12.20 27.63
C LEU A 624 15.40 13.54 27.94
N GLU A 625 15.89 14.23 28.96
CA GLU A 625 15.51 15.61 29.28
C GLU A 625 16.22 16.62 28.37
N LYS A 626 15.65 17.83 28.26
CA LYS A 626 16.17 18.92 27.41
C LYS A 626 17.68 19.20 27.55
N PRO A 627 18.28 19.24 28.76
CA PRO A 627 19.72 19.47 28.88
C PRO A 627 20.58 18.38 28.21
N VAL A 628 20.08 17.15 28.15
CA VAL A 628 20.77 16.05 27.45
C VAL A 628 20.70 16.25 25.94
N TRP A 629 19.56 16.69 25.42
CA TRP A 629 19.41 17.04 24.01
C TRP A 629 20.37 18.16 23.60
N ASP A 630 20.50 19.20 24.42
CA ASP A 630 21.43 20.30 24.20
C ASP A 630 22.88 19.83 24.21
N SER A 631 23.23 19.02 25.21
CA SER A 631 24.57 18.44 25.34
C SER A 631 24.94 17.57 24.13
N VAL A 632 24.03 16.72 23.64
CA VAL A 632 24.28 15.87 22.47
C VAL A 632 24.42 16.71 21.20
N ALA A 633 23.56 17.71 20.99
CA ALA A 633 23.65 18.61 19.84
C ALA A 633 24.95 19.42 19.82
N GLN A 634 25.34 19.99 20.96
CA GLN A 634 26.62 20.73 21.09
C GLN A 634 27.82 19.81 20.88
N THR A 635 27.78 18.59 21.43
CA THR A 635 28.84 17.60 21.23
C THR A 635 28.97 17.22 19.76
N MET A 636 27.85 17.02 19.07
CA MET A 636 27.83 16.72 17.65
C MET A 636 28.37 17.89 16.81
N GLN A 637 27.93 19.12 17.11
CA GLN A 637 28.41 20.33 16.47
C GLN A 637 29.94 20.49 16.63
N ALA A 638 30.48 20.21 17.82
CA ALA A 638 31.92 20.30 18.10
C ALA A 638 32.74 19.20 17.42
N ARG A 639 32.19 17.99 17.27
CA ARG A 639 32.88 16.85 16.64
C ARG A 639 32.88 16.91 15.12
N VAL A 640 31.83 17.47 14.51
CA VAL A 640 31.71 17.60 13.05
C VAL A 640 32.35 18.92 12.60
N THR A 641 33.66 19.03 12.78
CA THR A 641 34.42 20.23 12.40
C THR A 641 34.42 20.48 10.89
N ASP A 642 34.85 21.67 10.46
CA ASP A 642 35.03 21.97 9.03
C ASP A 642 35.97 20.98 8.35
N SER A 643 37.06 20.58 9.00
CA SER A 643 37.99 19.57 8.48
C SER A 643 37.35 18.18 8.34
N VAL A 644 36.48 17.78 9.27
CA VAL A 644 35.71 16.53 9.17
C VAL A 644 34.74 16.60 7.99
N ILE A 645 34.02 17.71 7.81
CA ILE A 645 33.11 17.90 6.66
C ILE A 645 33.88 17.88 5.35
N ASP A 646 35.01 18.59 5.25
CA ASP A 646 35.81 18.62 4.03
C ASP A 646 36.38 17.23 3.70
N THR A 647 36.86 16.50 4.70
CA THR A 647 37.36 15.13 4.54
C THR A 647 36.23 14.19 4.11
N ALA A 648 35.05 14.32 4.70
CA ALA A 648 33.87 13.54 4.36
C ALA A 648 33.43 13.77 2.92
N VAL A 649 33.32 15.03 2.48
CA VAL A 649 32.92 15.38 1.11
C VAL A 649 33.99 14.94 0.10
N ARG A 650 35.27 14.95 0.46
CA ARG A 650 36.37 14.43 -0.38
C ARG A 650 36.36 12.91 -0.59
N ARG A 651 35.52 12.15 0.13
CA ARG A 651 35.30 10.72 -0.17
C ARG A 651 34.48 10.49 -1.44
N LEU A 652 33.84 11.53 -1.97
CA LEU A 652 33.19 11.45 -3.27
C LEU A 652 34.22 11.19 -4.38
N PRO A 653 33.85 10.45 -5.44
CA PRO A 653 34.65 10.40 -6.66
C PRO A 653 35.02 11.81 -7.14
N PRO A 654 36.25 12.04 -7.64
CA PRO A 654 36.71 13.38 -8.05
C PRO A 654 35.77 14.09 -9.04
N GLU A 655 35.09 13.32 -9.89
CA GLU A 655 34.12 13.81 -10.86
C GLU A 655 32.84 14.35 -10.19
N TYR A 656 32.35 13.70 -9.13
CA TYR A 656 31.24 14.20 -8.32
C TYR A 656 31.66 15.39 -7.45
N PHE A 657 32.84 15.30 -6.82
CA PHE A 657 33.37 16.37 -5.97
C PHE A 657 33.50 17.70 -6.73
N ARG A 658 34.02 17.69 -7.96
CA ARG A 658 34.16 18.91 -8.79
C ARG A 658 32.81 19.58 -9.10
N LYS A 659 31.72 18.82 -9.19
CA LYS A 659 30.40 19.34 -9.56
C LYS A 659 29.56 19.81 -8.38
N ASN A 660 29.62 19.11 -7.23
CA ASN A 660 28.74 19.38 -6.10
C ASN A 660 29.46 19.53 -4.74
N GLY A 661 30.74 19.16 -4.63
CA GLY A 661 31.44 19.09 -3.34
C GLY A 661 31.45 20.40 -2.56
N ALA A 662 31.74 21.54 -3.20
CA ALA A 662 31.75 22.84 -2.52
C ALA A 662 30.37 23.23 -1.97
N ALA A 663 29.31 23.01 -2.74
CA ALA A 663 27.94 23.31 -2.32
C ALA A 663 27.48 22.38 -1.17
N LEU A 664 27.79 21.08 -1.26
CA LEU A 664 27.47 20.12 -0.21
C LEU A 664 28.19 20.44 1.11
N ALA A 665 29.48 20.77 1.05
CA ALA A 665 30.26 21.17 2.22
C ALA A 665 29.70 22.47 2.85
N HIS A 666 29.31 23.45 2.04
CA HIS A 666 28.68 24.68 2.51
C HIS A 666 27.37 24.38 3.27
N ALA A 667 26.46 23.61 2.66
CA ALA A 667 25.19 23.26 3.27
C ALA A 667 25.38 22.49 4.58
N LEU A 668 26.31 21.53 4.63
CA LEU A 668 26.63 20.77 5.84
C LEU A 668 27.14 21.67 6.98
N ARG A 669 28.05 22.62 6.70
CA ARG A 669 28.55 23.58 7.69
C ARG A 669 27.41 24.43 8.23
N ARG A 670 26.64 25.06 7.34
CA ARG A 670 25.54 25.94 7.72
C ARG A 670 24.47 25.22 8.54
N ARG A 671 24.15 23.97 8.19
CA ARG A 671 23.21 23.14 8.95
C ARG A 671 23.77 22.75 10.32
N ARG A 672 25.03 22.30 10.39
CA ARG A 672 25.71 22.01 11.66
C ARG A 672 25.70 23.22 12.59
N ASP A 673 25.94 24.42 12.06
CA ASP A 673 25.96 25.65 12.85
C ASP A 673 24.56 25.97 13.43
N HIS A 674 23.50 25.56 12.72
CA HIS A 674 22.10 25.67 13.16
C HIS A 674 21.53 24.41 13.85
N LEU A 675 22.37 23.41 14.12
CA LEU A 675 21.94 22.14 14.68
C LEU A 675 21.26 22.30 16.06
N PRO A 676 21.77 23.11 17.01
CA PRO A 676 21.10 23.32 18.30
C PRO A 676 19.67 23.88 18.16
N GLN A 677 19.44 24.79 17.22
CA GLN A 677 18.13 25.42 17.00
C GLN A 677 17.11 24.41 16.47
N ILE A 678 17.50 23.54 15.54
CA ILE A 678 16.58 22.51 15.04
C ILE A 678 16.35 21.39 16.07
N THR A 679 17.37 21.06 16.89
CA THR A 679 17.24 20.13 18.02
C THR A 679 16.19 20.61 19.01
N ASN A 680 16.13 21.92 19.31
CA ASN A 680 15.09 22.48 20.18
C ASN A 680 13.66 22.24 19.63
N ARG A 681 13.48 22.42 18.32
CA ARG A 681 12.19 22.17 17.66
C ARG A 681 11.84 20.69 17.64
N TYR A 682 12.84 19.82 17.48
CA TYR A 682 12.66 18.37 17.50
C TYR A 682 12.27 17.86 18.89
N TYR A 683 12.96 18.34 19.93
CA TYR A 683 12.59 18.06 21.32
C TYR A 683 11.15 18.50 21.62
N ALA A 684 10.78 19.74 21.27
CA ALA A 684 9.44 20.26 21.51
C ALA A 684 8.34 19.42 20.83
N LEU A 685 8.61 18.87 19.64
CA LEU A 685 7.69 17.98 18.93
C LEU A 685 7.44 16.68 19.70
N LEU A 686 8.47 16.08 20.31
CA LEU A 686 8.36 14.80 21.03
C LEU A 686 7.90 14.99 22.49
N ALA A 687 8.25 16.12 23.11
CA ALA A 687 7.93 16.40 24.51
C ALA A 687 6.44 16.71 24.76
N GLN A 688 5.68 17.09 23.73
CA GLN A 688 4.28 17.48 23.89
C GLN A 688 3.39 16.34 24.41
N VAL A 689 3.54 15.14 23.84
CA VAL A 689 2.80 13.93 24.25
C VAL A 689 3.80 12.81 24.39
N VAL A 690 4.07 12.38 25.63
CA VAL A 690 5.14 11.43 25.94
C VAL A 690 4.56 10.05 26.27
N GLU A 691 5.22 9.01 25.76
CA GLU A 691 4.89 7.62 26.02
C GLU A 691 5.99 6.98 26.87
N VAL A 692 5.62 6.48 28.04
CA VAL A 692 6.50 5.79 28.98
C VAL A 692 6.05 4.35 29.06
N HIS A 693 6.98 3.41 28.85
CA HIS A 693 6.67 1.98 28.80
C HIS A 693 7.33 1.23 29.96
N GLY A 694 6.52 0.44 30.66
CA GLY A 694 6.94 -0.65 31.54
C GLY A 694 7.26 -1.92 30.76
N THR A 695 7.06 -3.07 31.39
CA THR A 695 7.47 -4.39 30.93
C THR A 695 6.35 -5.42 31.10
N ASP A 696 6.48 -6.59 30.47
CA ASP A 696 5.61 -7.75 30.69
C ASP A 696 5.85 -8.43 32.06
N GLN A 697 6.64 -7.81 32.94
CA GLN A 697 6.84 -8.23 34.32
C GLN A 697 6.12 -7.26 35.25
N ALA A 698 5.81 -7.72 36.47
CA ALA A 698 5.19 -6.87 37.48
C ALA A 698 6.06 -5.64 37.80
N ASP A 699 5.55 -4.46 37.45
CA ASP A 699 6.17 -3.16 37.58
C ASP A 699 5.44 -2.27 38.59
N LEU A 700 6.20 -1.36 39.19
CA LEU A 700 5.73 -0.29 40.06
C LEU A 700 5.95 1.06 39.36
N ALA A 701 4.85 1.74 39.06
CA ALA A 701 4.83 3.09 38.51
C ALA A 701 4.49 4.11 39.60
N GLU A 702 5.46 4.95 39.97
CA GLU A 702 5.24 6.07 40.89
C GLU A 702 5.14 7.37 40.09
N VAL A 703 3.98 8.03 40.17
CA VAL A 703 3.72 9.32 39.54
C VAL A 703 3.49 10.38 40.61
N GLU A 704 4.38 11.36 40.68
CA GLU A 704 4.35 12.41 41.70
C GLU A 704 4.13 13.79 41.07
N ARG A 705 3.03 14.44 41.45
CA ARG A 705 2.70 15.82 41.06
C ARG A 705 3.43 16.80 41.98
N LEU A 706 4.44 17.46 41.42
CA LEU A 706 5.31 18.41 42.09
C LEU A 706 4.84 19.86 41.84
N ALA A 707 5.29 20.77 42.70
CA ALA A 707 4.97 22.19 42.58
C ALA A 707 5.48 22.81 41.26
N GLY A 708 4.69 23.72 40.71
CA GLY A 708 4.98 24.50 39.52
C GLY A 708 4.58 23.81 38.22
N GLY A 709 3.61 22.89 38.28
CA GLY A 709 3.13 22.15 37.10
C GLY A 709 4.08 21.06 36.63
N ARG A 710 4.87 20.49 37.54
CA ARG A 710 5.83 19.42 37.23
C ARG A 710 5.28 18.05 37.66
N VAL A 711 5.59 17.01 36.89
CA VAL A 711 5.20 15.63 37.21
C VAL A 711 6.42 14.71 37.06
N SER A 712 6.81 14.05 38.14
CA SER A 712 7.87 13.03 38.14
C SER A 712 7.25 11.66 37.93
N VAL A 713 7.77 10.90 36.97
CA VAL A 713 7.39 9.52 36.70
C VAL A 713 8.60 8.63 36.93
N ARG A 714 8.43 7.58 37.75
CA ARG A 714 9.44 6.56 38.02
C ARG A 714 8.84 5.18 37.78
N LEU A 715 9.57 4.32 37.05
CA LEU A 715 9.25 2.90 36.90
C LEU A 715 10.35 2.03 37.51
N SER A 716 9.94 1.00 38.23
CA SER A 716 10.82 0.04 38.91
C SER A 716 10.16 -1.35 38.97
N PRO A 717 10.92 -2.45 39.10
CA PRO A 717 10.33 -3.77 39.30
C PRO A 717 9.53 -3.83 40.61
N ARG A 718 8.30 -4.37 40.57
CA ARG A 718 7.41 -4.45 41.74
C ARG A 718 8.00 -5.30 42.87
N ALA A 719 8.77 -6.33 42.54
CA ALA A 719 9.46 -7.20 43.49
C ALA A 719 10.62 -6.51 44.25
N GLY A 720 10.92 -5.25 43.93
CA GLY A 720 12.06 -4.50 44.47
C GLY A 720 13.26 -4.51 43.53
N GLY A 721 13.96 -3.38 43.45
CA GLY A 721 15.10 -3.18 42.55
C GLY A 721 15.34 -1.70 42.25
N ALA A 722 16.43 -1.41 41.55
CA ALA A 722 16.71 -0.04 41.10
C ALA A 722 15.67 0.41 40.04
N PRO A 723 15.24 1.68 40.06
CA PRO A 723 14.36 2.19 39.03
C PRO A 723 15.07 2.16 37.68
N PHE A 724 14.35 1.67 36.67
CA PHE A 724 14.87 1.52 35.33
C PHE A 724 14.51 2.71 34.43
N TYR A 725 13.56 3.53 34.85
CA TYR A 725 13.14 4.76 34.19
C TYR A 725 12.79 5.80 35.25
N GLN A 726 13.26 7.04 35.05
CA GLN A 726 12.86 8.18 35.86
C GLN A 726 12.99 9.46 35.03
N ARG A 727 11.94 10.28 34.99
CA ARG A 727 11.97 11.60 34.34
C ARG A 727 10.98 12.55 35.00
N THR A 728 11.34 13.84 35.05
CA THR A 728 10.40 14.90 35.43
C THR A 728 9.93 15.66 34.19
N PHE A 729 8.62 15.87 34.08
CA PHE A 729 7.96 16.58 32.99
C PHE A 729 7.42 17.93 33.48
N ASP A 730 7.51 18.97 32.66
CA ASP A 730 6.97 20.30 32.95
C ASP A 730 5.78 20.61 32.02
N ARG A 731 4.69 21.15 32.59
CA ARG A 731 3.47 21.52 31.85
C ARG A 731 3.71 22.48 30.69
N ARG A 732 4.77 23.29 30.74
CA ARG A 732 5.12 24.24 29.66
C ARG A 732 5.59 23.56 28.38
N GLU A 733 6.07 22.31 28.49
CA GLU A 733 6.56 21.51 27.36
C GLU A 733 5.73 20.25 27.11
N THR A 734 5.08 19.70 28.14
CA THR A 734 4.31 18.44 28.07
C THR A 734 2.83 18.70 28.35
N ASP A 735 1.96 18.30 27.42
CA ASP A 735 0.51 18.34 27.60
C ASP A 735 -0.02 17.04 28.22
N GLU A 736 0.58 15.89 27.85
CA GLU A 736 0.09 14.55 28.19
C GLU A 736 1.24 13.54 28.39
N ILE A 737 1.12 12.73 29.44
CA ILE A 737 2.02 11.62 29.78
C ILE A 737 1.20 10.32 29.76
N ARG A 738 1.61 9.37 28.93
CA ARG A 738 0.99 8.04 28.79
C ARG A 738 1.92 7.01 29.40
N VAL A 739 1.48 6.30 30.44
CA VAL A 739 2.23 5.23 31.10
C VAL A 739 1.61 3.89 30.71
N TYR A 740 2.30 3.10 29.91
CA TYR A 740 1.90 1.74 29.52
C TYR A 740 2.56 0.73 30.43
N LEU A 741 1.79 -0.04 31.19
CA LEU A 741 2.32 -1.04 32.13
C LEU A 741 2.47 -2.43 31.46
N HIS A 742 1.58 -2.78 30.53
CA HIS A 742 1.61 -3.97 29.67
C HIS A 742 1.04 -5.23 30.33
N GLY A 743 1.81 -6.32 30.39
CA GLY A 743 1.28 -7.65 30.72
C GLY A 743 1.50 -8.11 32.16
N GLY A 744 2.26 -7.37 32.96
CA GLY A 744 2.59 -7.73 34.34
C GLY A 744 1.43 -7.47 35.30
N ASP A 745 1.49 -8.07 36.50
CA ASP A 745 0.60 -7.68 37.61
C ASP A 745 1.16 -6.39 38.23
N ASP A 746 0.74 -5.25 37.71
CA ASP A 746 1.38 -3.97 37.92
C ASP A 746 0.77 -3.18 39.08
N ARG A 747 1.51 -2.19 39.57
CA ARG A 747 1.01 -1.23 40.56
C ARG A 747 1.34 0.19 40.14
N ALA A 748 0.34 1.03 39.97
CA ALA A 748 0.54 2.47 39.74
C ALA A 748 0.05 3.29 40.92
N VAL A 749 0.88 4.23 41.38
CA VAL A 749 0.54 5.15 42.46
C VAL A 749 0.73 6.58 41.99
N VAL A 750 -0.36 7.31 41.87
CA VAL A 750 -0.39 8.75 41.61
C VAL A 750 -0.57 9.50 42.92
N ARG A 751 0.30 10.47 43.20
CA ARG A 751 0.29 11.27 44.44
C ARG A 751 0.70 12.72 44.19
N GLY A 752 0.46 13.58 45.19
CA GLY A 752 0.83 14.99 45.16
C GLY A 752 -0.37 15.93 45.30
N ALA A 753 -0.10 17.22 45.39
CA ALA A 753 -1.12 18.23 45.66
C ALA A 753 -1.24 19.33 44.60
N ASP A 754 -0.31 19.41 43.64
CA ASP A 754 -0.36 20.39 42.56
C ASP A 754 -1.16 19.85 41.36
N GLY A 755 -2.23 20.54 40.98
CA GLY A 755 -3.09 20.17 39.86
C GLY A 755 -2.72 20.80 38.51
N SER A 756 -1.70 21.66 38.46
CA SER A 756 -1.31 22.41 37.26
C SER A 756 -0.45 21.62 36.26
N GLY A 757 -0.07 20.38 36.59
CA GLY A 757 0.78 19.52 35.75
C GLY A 757 0.07 18.90 34.53
N PRO A 758 0.81 18.18 33.67
CA PRO A 758 0.25 17.48 32.50
C PRO A 758 -0.87 16.48 32.84
N LEU A 759 -1.66 16.12 31.83
CA LEU A 759 -2.60 15.00 31.91
C LEU A 759 -1.81 13.69 32.04
N VAL A 760 -2.19 12.84 33.01
CA VAL A 760 -1.58 11.53 33.20
C VAL A 760 -2.57 10.45 32.79
N LEU A 761 -2.20 9.63 31.81
CA LEU A 761 -2.93 8.43 31.43
C LEU A 761 -2.12 7.22 31.89
N VAL A 762 -2.74 6.31 32.67
CA VAL A 762 -2.15 5.01 33.00
C VAL A 762 -2.95 3.94 32.29
N ILE A 763 -2.25 3.13 31.50
CA ILE A 763 -2.77 2.02 30.73
C ILE A 763 -2.23 0.76 31.41
N GLY A 764 -3.11 -0.01 32.08
CA GLY A 764 -2.72 -1.20 32.84
C GLY A 764 -2.27 -2.31 31.89
N GLY A 765 -3.22 -2.94 31.22
CA GLY A 765 -2.95 -3.73 30.03
C GLY A 765 -3.60 -5.08 30.09
N GLY A 766 -2.90 -6.11 30.57
CA GLY A 766 -3.41 -7.49 30.58
C GLY A 766 -3.23 -8.28 31.87
N GLY A 767 -2.48 -7.77 32.85
CA GLY A 767 -2.30 -8.41 34.16
C GLY A 767 -3.35 -8.00 35.18
N ASP A 768 -3.23 -8.48 36.41
CA ASP A 768 -4.12 -8.10 37.53
C ASP A 768 -3.56 -6.86 38.26
N ASP A 769 -4.04 -5.67 37.89
CA ASP A 769 -3.37 -4.41 38.24
C ASP A 769 -3.91 -3.70 39.49
N GLU A 770 -3.05 -2.96 40.18
CA GLU A 770 -3.43 -2.06 41.28
C GLU A 770 -3.16 -0.59 40.92
N LEU A 771 -4.21 0.14 40.53
CA LEU A 771 -4.12 1.54 40.08
C LEU A 771 -4.71 2.49 41.13
N VAL A 772 -3.84 3.24 41.79
CA VAL A 772 -4.16 4.10 42.94
C VAL A 772 -3.86 5.55 42.63
N ASP A 773 -4.88 6.42 42.67
CA ASP A 773 -4.71 7.86 42.67
C ASP A 773 -5.07 8.43 44.05
N SER A 774 -4.06 8.95 44.74
CA SER A 774 -4.15 9.62 46.03
C SER A 774 -3.86 11.13 45.92
N ALA A 775 -3.74 11.65 44.69
CA ALA A 775 -3.48 13.06 44.48
C ALA A 775 -4.70 13.92 44.87
N ARG A 776 -4.41 15.09 45.47
CA ARG A 776 -5.44 16.05 45.90
C ARG A 776 -5.96 16.93 44.77
N ALA A 777 -5.23 17.01 43.65
CA ALA A 777 -5.55 17.81 42.49
C ALA A 777 -4.88 17.24 41.23
N GLY A 778 -5.35 17.68 40.05
CA GLY A 778 -4.85 17.26 38.74
C GLY A 778 -5.85 16.43 37.95
N ARG A 779 -5.45 16.00 36.75
CA ARG A 779 -6.25 15.12 35.88
C ARG A 779 -5.50 13.82 35.64
N THR A 780 -6.11 12.72 36.04
CA THR A 780 -5.59 11.37 35.85
C THR A 780 -6.66 10.53 35.15
N ARG A 781 -6.27 9.67 34.21
CA ARG A 781 -7.18 8.65 33.65
C ARG A 781 -6.54 7.28 33.72
N PHE A 782 -7.30 6.32 34.24
CA PHE A 782 -6.92 4.91 34.25
C PHE A 782 -7.68 4.19 33.13
N TYR A 783 -6.94 3.43 32.32
CA TYR A 783 -7.47 2.61 31.23
C TYR A 783 -7.13 1.16 31.50
N ASP A 784 -8.13 0.36 31.85
CA ASP A 784 -8.01 -1.09 31.83
C ASP A 784 -9.37 -1.78 31.72
N ASP A 785 -9.42 -2.80 30.88
CA ASP A 785 -10.59 -3.61 30.56
C ASP A 785 -10.33 -5.12 30.70
N ARG A 786 -9.11 -5.52 31.10
CA ARG A 786 -8.68 -6.91 31.23
C ARG A 786 -8.06 -7.13 32.62
N GLY A 787 -8.11 -8.36 33.13
CA GLY A 787 -7.60 -8.66 34.48
C GLY A 787 -8.62 -8.40 35.60
N LYS A 788 -8.20 -8.64 36.84
CA LYS A 788 -8.95 -8.39 38.09
C LYS A 788 -8.41 -7.16 38.80
N ASP A 789 -8.57 -6.00 38.17
CA ASP A 789 -7.90 -4.78 38.65
C ASP A 789 -8.58 -4.14 39.86
N ARG A 790 -7.75 -3.55 40.72
CA ARG A 790 -8.17 -2.71 41.83
C ARG A 790 -7.90 -1.24 41.52
N PHE A 791 -8.97 -0.46 41.45
CA PHE A 791 -8.88 0.99 41.27
C PHE A 791 -9.19 1.72 42.57
N VAL A 792 -8.30 2.62 42.97
CA VAL A 792 -8.56 3.62 44.02
C VAL A 792 -8.47 4.99 43.34
N THR A 793 -9.57 5.74 43.35
CA THR A 793 -9.67 7.01 42.62
C THR A 793 -9.52 8.21 43.55
N GLY A 794 -8.86 9.26 43.05
CA GLY A 794 -8.65 10.52 43.73
C GLY A 794 -9.45 11.66 43.08
N HIS A 795 -9.12 12.89 43.45
CA HIS A 795 -9.79 14.06 42.89
C HIS A 795 -9.40 14.27 41.42
N GLY A 796 -10.38 14.21 40.50
CA GLY A 796 -10.15 14.41 39.07
C GLY A 796 -9.65 13.16 38.32
N THR A 797 -9.70 11.99 38.96
CA THR A 797 -9.43 10.70 38.34
C THR A 797 -10.67 10.19 37.61
N ALA A 798 -10.51 9.71 36.37
CA ALA A 798 -11.53 8.95 35.65
C ALA A 798 -11.02 7.55 35.33
N VAL A 799 -11.91 6.55 35.35
CA VAL A 799 -11.59 5.16 35.00
C VAL A 799 -12.38 4.79 33.75
N ASP A 800 -11.69 4.31 32.72
CA ASP A 800 -12.26 3.82 31.48
C ASP A 800 -11.98 2.31 31.35
N ARG A 801 -13.06 1.52 31.40
CA ARG A 801 -13.03 0.06 31.24
C ARG A 801 -13.63 -0.41 29.91
N ALA A 802 -13.79 0.51 28.96
CA ALA A 802 -14.30 0.14 27.65
C ALA A 802 -13.26 -0.71 26.93
N HIS A 803 -13.67 -1.90 26.48
CA HIS A 803 -12.81 -2.79 25.72
C HIS A 803 -12.25 -2.07 24.48
N TYR A 804 -10.93 -1.95 24.42
CA TYR A 804 -10.24 -1.31 23.31
C TYR A 804 -9.50 -2.35 22.48
N VAL A 805 -10.02 -2.61 21.28
CA VAL A 805 -9.33 -3.45 20.30
C VAL A 805 -8.29 -2.58 19.61
N GLU A 806 -7.02 -2.85 19.87
CA GLU A 806 -5.93 -2.20 19.15
C GLU A 806 -6.07 -2.45 17.64
N PRO A 807 -6.01 -1.39 16.82
CA PRO A 807 -6.03 -1.55 15.38
C PRO A 807 -4.80 -2.37 14.93
N PRO A 808 -4.90 -3.10 13.80
CA PRO A 808 -3.78 -3.89 13.30
C PRO A 808 -2.55 -3.00 13.14
N VAL A 809 -1.43 -3.41 13.75
CA VAL A 809 -0.16 -2.72 13.60
C VAL A 809 0.24 -2.77 12.12
N ASP A 810 0.49 -1.60 11.53
CA ASP A 810 1.05 -1.56 10.19
C ASP A 810 2.45 -2.17 10.23
N THR A 811 2.59 -3.39 9.71
CA THR A 811 3.87 -4.13 9.72
C THR A 811 5.01 -3.37 9.02
N SER A 812 4.71 -2.40 8.16
CA SER A 812 5.71 -1.58 7.47
C SER A 812 6.26 -0.43 8.33
N THR A 813 5.49 0.06 9.30
CA THR A 813 5.85 1.18 10.21
C THR A 813 5.82 0.84 11.71
N LEU A 814 5.46 -0.41 12.07
CA LEU A 814 5.17 -0.91 13.43
C LEU A 814 4.28 0.03 14.26
N GLY A 815 3.61 0.98 13.61
CA GLY A 815 2.86 2.05 14.25
C GLY A 815 1.37 1.75 14.27
N LEU A 816 0.73 2.18 15.36
CA LEU A 816 -0.72 2.37 15.41
C LEU A 816 -1.08 3.60 14.56
N PRO A 817 -2.33 3.72 14.08
CA PRO A 817 -2.82 4.97 13.50
C PRO A 817 -2.56 6.13 14.45
N ARG A 818 -2.17 7.28 13.90
CA ARG A 818 -1.81 8.47 14.67
C ARG A 818 -2.94 8.86 15.63
N ASP A 819 -2.62 9.03 16.90
CA ASP A 819 -3.54 9.37 17.99
C ASP A 819 -3.08 10.62 18.78
N TRP A 820 -2.21 11.42 18.16
CA TRP A 820 -1.62 12.62 18.75
C TRP A 820 -1.43 13.74 17.72
N GLY A 821 -1.53 14.99 18.19
CA GLY A 821 -1.32 16.19 17.39
C GLY A 821 -2.39 16.41 16.32
N SER A 822 -2.05 17.13 15.26
CA SER A 822 -2.94 17.42 14.14
C SER A 822 -2.24 17.37 12.79
N ARG A 823 -3.04 17.32 11.72
CA ARG A 823 -2.60 17.39 10.33
C ARG A 823 -3.50 18.33 9.55
N TRP A 824 -2.90 19.27 8.81
CA TRP A 824 -3.61 20.19 7.93
C TRP A 824 -3.12 20.03 6.49
N MET A 825 -4.06 20.05 5.54
CA MET A 825 -3.80 19.97 4.11
C MET A 825 -4.53 21.11 3.39
N PRO A 826 -3.90 21.79 2.42
CA PRO A 826 -4.60 22.70 1.53
C PRO A 826 -5.50 21.93 0.56
N LEU A 827 -6.62 22.53 0.19
CA LEU A 827 -7.54 22.07 -0.85
C LEU A 827 -7.68 23.16 -1.90
N THR A 828 -7.72 22.77 -3.18
CA THR A 828 -8.08 23.65 -4.28
C THR A 828 -9.03 22.92 -5.22
N TRP A 829 -9.94 23.64 -5.85
CA TRP A 829 -10.78 23.08 -6.89
C TRP A 829 -11.21 24.17 -7.87
N ALA A 830 -11.50 23.77 -9.11
CA ALA A 830 -12.06 24.66 -10.11
C ALA A 830 -13.22 23.96 -10.82
N GLY A 831 -14.16 24.74 -11.32
CA GLY A 831 -15.30 24.25 -12.09
C GLY A 831 -15.76 25.29 -13.10
N TYR A 832 -16.55 24.86 -14.08
CA TYR A 832 -17.17 25.77 -15.04
C TYR A 832 -18.60 25.33 -15.33
N THR A 833 -19.54 26.27 -15.26
CA THR A 833 -20.88 26.13 -15.82
C THR A 833 -21.28 27.44 -16.50
N PRO A 834 -22.17 27.44 -17.49
CA PRO A 834 -22.62 28.68 -18.12
C PRO A 834 -23.20 29.70 -17.12
N ASP A 835 -23.88 29.22 -16.08
CA ASP A 835 -24.50 30.09 -15.06
C ASP A 835 -23.48 30.67 -14.06
N LEU A 836 -22.39 29.95 -13.79
CA LEU A 836 -21.38 30.37 -12.80
C LEU A 836 -20.13 31.00 -13.44
N GLY A 837 -19.88 30.74 -14.72
CA GLY A 837 -18.60 31.01 -15.36
C GLY A 837 -17.50 30.12 -14.77
N LEU A 838 -16.27 30.62 -14.76
CA LEU A 838 -15.17 29.96 -14.08
C LEU A 838 -15.38 30.10 -12.56
N PHE A 839 -15.47 28.98 -11.86
CA PHE A 839 -15.46 28.91 -10.41
C PHE A 839 -14.08 28.47 -9.93
N VAL A 840 -13.45 29.23 -9.04
CA VAL A 840 -12.17 28.87 -8.42
C VAL A 840 -12.33 28.87 -6.91
N GLY A 841 -11.91 27.77 -6.27
CA GLY A 841 -12.02 27.57 -4.84
C GLY A 841 -10.71 27.16 -4.17
N VAL A 842 -10.57 27.60 -2.92
CA VAL A 842 -9.46 27.31 -2.01
C VAL A 842 -10.01 26.86 -0.66
N GLY A 843 -9.26 26.05 0.07
CA GLY A 843 -9.70 25.54 1.35
C GLY A 843 -8.62 24.83 2.12
N ALA A 844 -9.00 24.29 3.27
CA ALA A 844 -8.13 23.48 4.12
C ALA A 844 -8.93 22.32 4.74
N ASP A 845 -8.25 21.19 4.88
CA ASP A 845 -8.75 19.97 5.53
C ASP A 845 -7.84 19.67 6.73
N GLY A 846 -8.40 19.67 7.92
CA GLY A 846 -7.70 19.58 9.20
C GLY A 846 -8.20 18.38 10.01
N THR A 847 -7.30 17.46 10.35
CA THR A 847 -7.59 16.32 11.22
C THR A 847 -6.87 16.50 12.56
N GLY A 848 -7.61 16.47 13.66
CA GLY A 848 -7.09 16.45 15.03
C GLY A 848 -7.17 15.04 15.61
N TYR A 849 -6.09 14.57 16.22
CA TYR A 849 -5.97 13.24 16.81
C TYR A 849 -5.95 13.31 18.34
N ASP A 850 -6.40 12.24 19.00
CA ASP A 850 -6.43 12.12 20.45
C ASP A 850 -6.37 10.63 20.85
N PHE A 851 -5.97 10.35 22.09
CA PHE A 851 -5.71 8.98 22.56
C PHE A 851 -6.93 8.07 22.37
N ARG A 852 -6.71 6.91 21.73
CA ARG A 852 -7.75 5.91 21.39
C ARG A 852 -8.97 6.46 20.60
N ARG A 853 -8.87 7.64 19.98
CA ARG A 853 -9.90 8.22 19.11
C ARG A 853 -9.63 7.92 17.63
N LEU A 854 -10.10 6.76 17.19
CA LEU A 854 -9.94 6.32 15.79
C LEU A 854 -11.19 6.60 14.96
N PRO A 855 -11.05 7.02 13.69
CA PRO A 855 -9.80 7.35 12.99
C PRO A 855 -9.22 8.75 13.33
N TYR A 856 -9.97 9.58 14.03
CA TYR A 856 -9.57 10.91 14.52
C TYR A 856 -10.45 11.35 15.70
N ASN A 857 -10.05 12.43 16.38
CA ASN A 857 -10.87 13.10 17.39
C ASN A 857 -11.74 14.20 16.78
N SER A 858 -11.18 14.96 15.85
CA SER A 858 -11.90 15.99 15.11
C SER A 858 -11.48 16.03 13.64
N HIS A 859 -12.41 16.36 12.77
CA HIS A 859 -12.15 16.56 11.34
C HIS A 859 -12.88 17.82 10.88
N LEU A 860 -12.10 18.80 10.43
CA LEU A 860 -12.56 20.12 10.03
C LEU A 860 -12.25 20.33 8.55
N ARG A 861 -13.20 20.86 7.80
CA ARG A 861 -13.00 21.23 6.41
C ARG A 861 -13.61 22.59 6.15
N VAL A 862 -12.77 23.50 5.69
CA VAL A 862 -13.12 24.89 5.33
C VAL A 862 -12.91 25.02 3.83
N ARG A 863 -13.91 25.58 3.13
CA ARG A 863 -13.87 25.82 1.69
C ARG A 863 -14.44 27.18 1.39
N ALA A 864 -13.78 27.94 0.51
CA ALA A 864 -14.31 29.17 -0.05
C ALA A 864 -13.96 29.26 -1.54
N GLY A 865 -14.84 29.85 -2.34
CA GLY A 865 -14.54 30.08 -3.75
C GLY A 865 -15.44 31.12 -4.38
N TYR A 866 -15.06 31.56 -5.58
CA TYR A 866 -15.67 32.66 -6.30
C TYR A 866 -16.02 32.25 -7.74
N ALA A 867 -17.21 32.67 -8.19
CA ALA A 867 -17.74 32.44 -9.53
C ALA A 867 -17.63 33.71 -10.38
N THR A 868 -16.96 33.66 -11.54
CA THR A 868 -16.72 34.86 -12.36
C THR A 868 -17.97 35.42 -13.02
N ALA A 869 -18.90 34.58 -13.49
CA ALA A 869 -20.11 35.07 -14.16
C ALA A 869 -21.19 35.49 -13.14
N ALA A 870 -21.32 34.76 -12.03
CA ALA A 870 -22.27 35.09 -10.98
C ALA A 870 -21.79 36.26 -10.08
N GLN A 871 -20.51 36.64 -10.18
CA GLN A 871 -19.86 37.71 -9.40
C GLN A 871 -20.04 37.59 -7.88
N THR A 872 -20.10 36.36 -7.38
CA THR A 872 -20.35 36.05 -5.97
C THR A 872 -19.69 34.74 -5.57
N GLY A 873 -19.69 34.45 -4.28
CA GLY A 873 -18.93 33.35 -3.69
C GLY A 873 -19.78 32.29 -3.00
N ARG A 874 -19.08 31.21 -2.63
CA ARG A 874 -19.56 30.18 -1.72
C ARG A 874 -18.51 29.92 -0.67
N ALA A 875 -18.92 29.87 0.59
CA ALA A 875 -18.13 29.45 1.73
C ALA A 875 -18.83 28.30 2.47
N GLU A 876 -18.08 27.28 2.85
CA GLU A 876 -18.57 26.08 3.52
C GLU A 876 -17.62 25.70 4.65
N PHE A 877 -18.20 25.31 5.78
CA PHE A 877 -17.51 24.71 6.91
C PHE A 877 -18.23 23.43 7.31
N THR A 878 -17.47 22.34 7.42
CA THR A 878 -17.95 21.07 7.99
C THR A 878 -16.99 20.65 9.09
N GLY A 879 -17.52 20.47 10.30
CA GLY A 879 -16.79 19.95 11.44
C GLY A 879 -17.42 18.67 11.96
N GLU A 880 -16.59 17.67 12.24
CA GLU A 880 -16.96 16.46 12.96
C GLU A 880 -16.12 16.37 14.24
N PHE A 881 -16.76 16.11 15.38
CA PHE A 881 -16.13 16.07 16.69
C PHE A 881 -16.58 14.82 17.45
N ARG A 882 -15.65 13.89 17.66
CA ARG A 882 -15.88 12.62 18.36
C ARG A 882 -15.60 12.70 19.86
N GLY A 883 -14.78 13.67 20.28
CA GLY A 883 -14.38 13.85 21.68
C GLY A 883 -15.31 14.69 22.55
N LEU A 884 -16.28 15.41 21.98
CA LEU A 884 -17.15 16.32 22.74
C LEU A 884 -18.18 15.57 23.59
N VAL A 885 -18.91 14.61 23.00
CA VAL A 885 -19.94 13.81 23.70
C VAL A 885 -19.87 12.33 23.28
N PRO A 886 -18.80 11.59 23.62
CA PRO A 886 -18.67 10.17 23.25
C PRO A 886 -19.80 9.30 23.81
N PRO A 887 -20.32 8.29 23.08
CA PRO A 887 -19.89 7.81 21.76
C PRO A 887 -20.52 8.58 20.58
N VAL A 888 -21.30 9.62 20.85
CA VAL A 888 -22.01 10.42 19.83
C VAL A 888 -21.04 11.35 19.12
N VAL A 889 -21.15 11.45 17.80
CA VAL A 889 -20.35 12.38 17.00
C VAL A 889 -21.13 13.69 16.87
N VAL A 890 -20.56 14.80 17.34
CA VAL A 890 -21.12 16.13 17.09
C VAL A 890 -20.68 16.59 15.72
N THR A 891 -21.63 16.97 14.87
CA THR A 891 -21.36 17.51 13.53
C THR A 891 -21.84 18.94 13.45
N LEU A 892 -21.14 19.78 12.69
CA LEU A 892 -21.54 21.15 12.41
C LEU A 892 -21.34 21.42 10.92
N ARG A 893 -22.44 21.70 10.22
CA ARG A 893 -22.41 22.16 8.84
C ARG A 893 -22.82 23.63 8.79
N MET A 894 -21.96 24.47 8.22
CA MET A 894 -22.25 25.85 7.91
C MET A 894 -22.02 26.09 6.42
N ARG A 895 -22.92 26.83 5.79
CA ARG A 895 -22.82 27.19 4.37
C ARG A 895 -23.32 28.61 4.17
N ALA A 896 -22.59 29.38 3.39
CA ALA A 896 -22.99 30.68 2.86
C ALA A 896 -22.75 30.65 1.35
N SER A 897 -23.77 30.88 0.53
CA SER A 897 -23.67 30.67 -0.91
C SER A 897 -24.52 31.70 -1.64
N GLY A 898 -23.90 32.49 -2.52
CA GLY A 898 -24.61 33.38 -3.45
C GLY A 898 -24.74 32.82 -4.85
N ILE A 899 -24.23 31.61 -5.09
CA ILE A 899 -24.12 31.00 -6.42
C ILE A 899 -25.17 29.91 -6.66
N ASP A 900 -26.20 29.86 -5.82
CA ASP A 900 -27.29 28.88 -5.97
C ASP A 900 -28.33 29.44 -6.94
N VAL A 901 -28.37 28.83 -8.13
CA VAL A 901 -29.27 29.20 -9.23
C VAL A 901 -30.35 28.14 -9.34
N LEU A 902 -31.56 28.52 -8.92
CA LEU A 902 -32.78 27.75 -9.13
C LEU A 902 -33.42 28.19 -10.46
N ARG A 903 -34.21 27.34 -11.10
CA ARG A 903 -35.10 27.74 -12.19
C ARG A 903 -36.54 27.45 -11.79
N PHE A 904 -37.41 28.45 -11.79
CA PHE A 904 -38.79 28.34 -11.33
C PHE A 904 -39.76 28.54 -12.49
N TYR A 905 -40.45 27.46 -12.89
CA TYR A 905 -41.41 27.43 -14.01
C TYR A 905 -42.88 27.60 -13.55
N GLY A 906 -43.11 27.89 -12.26
CA GLY A 906 -44.43 27.87 -11.64
C GLY A 906 -44.81 26.50 -11.09
N PHE A 907 -45.67 26.46 -10.08
CA PHE A 907 -46.21 25.21 -9.52
C PHE A 907 -47.08 24.50 -10.54
N GLY A 908 -46.82 23.20 -10.76
CA GLY A 908 -47.63 22.34 -11.61
C GLY A 908 -46.85 21.19 -12.23
N ASN A 909 -47.51 20.05 -12.44
CA ASN A 909 -46.92 18.91 -13.15
C ASN A 909 -46.98 19.08 -14.67
N GLU A 910 -47.84 19.95 -15.18
CA GLU A 910 -48.06 20.16 -16.63
C GLU A 910 -47.76 21.59 -17.09
N THR A 911 -46.92 22.32 -16.37
CA THR A 911 -46.51 23.68 -16.76
C THR A 911 -45.85 23.67 -18.14
N VAL A 912 -46.09 24.73 -18.94
CA VAL A 912 -45.52 24.87 -20.30
C VAL A 912 -44.27 25.74 -20.24
N ASP A 913 -43.22 25.33 -20.94
CA ASP A 913 -42.01 26.13 -21.15
C ASP A 913 -42.22 27.06 -22.36
N THR A 914 -42.38 28.35 -22.12
CA THR A 914 -42.73 29.37 -23.13
C THR A 914 -41.67 30.47 -23.24
N GLY A 915 -40.62 30.44 -22.41
CA GLY A 915 -39.62 31.49 -22.29
C GLY A 915 -38.19 31.02 -22.57
N SER A 916 -37.23 31.94 -22.50
CA SER A 916 -35.82 31.58 -22.50
C SER A 916 -35.43 30.99 -21.13
N SER A 917 -34.35 30.21 -21.06
CA SER A 917 -33.89 29.66 -19.77
C SER A 917 -33.62 30.75 -18.72
N ASP A 918 -33.22 31.95 -19.15
CA ASP A 918 -32.96 33.09 -18.27
C ASP A 918 -34.24 33.67 -17.66
N PHE A 919 -35.37 33.61 -18.36
CA PHE A 919 -36.68 34.05 -17.87
C PHE A 919 -37.11 33.35 -16.57
N TYR A 920 -36.68 32.09 -16.41
CA TYR A 920 -37.04 31.26 -15.26
C TYR A 920 -35.96 31.25 -14.16
N LYS A 921 -34.81 31.92 -14.34
CA LYS A 921 -33.73 31.90 -13.35
C LYS A 921 -34.11 32.65 -12.07
N VAL A 922 -33.80 32.04 -10.94
CA VAL A 922 -33.93 32.62 -9.60
C VAL A 922 -32.57 32.54 -8.92
N LYS A 923 -31.98 33.70 -8.65
CA LYS A 923 -30.70 33.81 -7.95
C LYS A 923 -30.97 33.96 -6.46
N GLN A 924 -30.43 33.03 -5.67
CA GLN A 924 -30.60 33.04 -4.21
C GLN A 924 -29.26 33.20 -3.49
N GLN A 925 -29.28 33.96 -2.40
CA GLN A 925 -28.26 33.91 -1.37
C GLN A 925 -28.77 33.06 -0.22
N GLN A 926 -28.07 31.98 0.10
CA GLN A 926 -28.48 31.03 1.12
C GLN A 926 -27.44 30.92 2.23
N TYR A 927 -27.91 30.91 3.47
CA TYR A 927 -27.13 30.65 4.66
C TYR A 927 -27.76 29.50 5.42
N VAL A 928 -26.95 28.52 5.79
CA VAL A 928 -27.39 27.32 6.52
C VAL A 928 -26.46 27.09 7.69
N VAL A 929 -27.03 26.84 8.87
CA VAL A 929 -26.32 26.39 10.07
C VAL A 929 -27.04 25.17 10.62
N ALA A 930 -26.35 24.04 10.67
CA ALA A 930 -26.93 22.75 11.04
C ALA A 930 -25.97 21.97 11.96
N PRO A 931 -26.00 22.23 13.28
CA PRO A 931 -25.37 21.33 14.23
C PRO A 931 -26.24 20.07 14.41
N ALA A 932 -25.62 18.90 14.49
CA ALA A 932 -26.34 17.65 14.72
C ALA A 932 -25.55 16.64 15.55
N LEU A 933 -26.27 15.82 16.30
CA LEU A 933 -25.77 14.64 16.99
C LEU A 933 -25.90 13.44 16.06
N GLN A 934 -24.79 12.78 15.76
CA GLN A 934 -24.73 11.60 14.91
C GLN A 934 -24.43 10.35 15.75
N PHE A 935 -25.34 9.39 15.68
CA PHE A 935 -25.30 8.08 16.33
C PHE A 935 -24.93 7.02 15.28
N SER A 936 -23.81 6.33 15.47
CA SER A 936 -23.40 5.22 14.60
C SER A 936 -24.07 3.92 15.07
N LEU A 937 -25.19 3.56 14.43
CA LEU A 937 -25.97 2.36 14.75
C LEU A 937 -25.27 1.07 14.28
N SER A 938 -24.51 1.15 13.19
CA SER A 938 -23.65 0.07 12.68
C SER A 938 -22.46 0.66 11.92
N ARG A 939 -21.60 -0.18 11.31
CA ARG A 939 -20.50 0.29 10.46
C ARG A 939 -20.96 1.01 9.18
N SER A 940 -22.18 0.70 8.71
CA SER A 940 -22.76 1.25 7.48
C SER A 940 -23.95 2.17 7.74
N THR A 941 -24.45 2.25 8.99
CA THR A 941 -25.69 2.94 9.34
C THR A 941 -25.45 4.05 10.35
N ASN A 942 -25.80 5.28 10.00
CA ASN A 942 -25.71 6.45 10.85
C ASN A 942 -27.09 7.12 10.97
N LEU A 943 -27.45 7.55 12.18
CA LEU A 943 -28.61 8.40 12.47
C LEU A 943 -28.09 9.78 12.91
N SER A 944 -28.54 10.86 12.29
CA SER A 944 -28.23 12.24 12.71
C SER A 944 -29.49 12.97 13.12
N VAL A 945 -29.46 13.70 14.24
CA VAL A 945 -30.57 14.53 14.72
C VAL A 945 -30.04 15.86 15.23
N GLY A 946 -30.64 16.98 14.85
CA GLY A 946 -30.22 18.30 15.33
C GLY A 946 -31.07 19.46 14.86
N PRO A 947 -30.89 20.66 15.44
CA PRO A 947 -31.56 21.85 14.97
C PRO A 947 -30.97 22.31 13.63
N LEU A 948 -31.75 23.08 12.89
CA LEU A 948 -31.41 23.57 11.57
C LEU A 948 -31.90 25.01 11.44
N PHE A 949 -31.00 25.91 11.02
CA PHE A 949 -31.32 27.26 10.64
C PHE A 949 -31.03 27.44 9.15
N LYS A 950 -31.99 28.04 8.43
CA LYS A 950 -31.85 28.43 7.03
C LYS A 950 -32.27 29.90 6.88
N PHE A 951 -31.52 30.64 6.08
CA PHE A 951 -31.91 31.96 5.61
C PHE A 951 -31.69 32.01 4.10
N ALA A 952 -32.72 32.40 3.36
CA ALA A 952 -32.66 32.59 1.93
C ALA A 952 -33.07 34.02 1.58
N HIS A 953 -32.27 34.68 0.75
CA HIS A 953 -32.61 35.94 0.11
C HIS A 953 -32.73 35.72 -1.40
N THR A 954 -33.90 36.02 -1.95
CA THR A 954 -34.18 35.90 -3.39
C THR A 954 -34.08 37.27 -4.06
N LYS A 955 -33.11 37.42 -4.97
CA LYS A 955 -32.97 38.63 -5.77
C LYS A 955 -33.98 38.61 -6.92
N LEU A 956 -34.90 39.58 -6.93
CA LEU A 956 -35.86 39.76 -8.02
C LEU A 956 -35.19 40.54 -9.17
N GLU A 957 -35.24 39.97 -10.37
CA GLU A 957 -34.76 40.60 -11.60
C GLU A 957 -35.96 40.86 -12.51
N SER A 958 -36.12 42.11 -12.98
CA SER A 958 -37.25 42.50 -13.83
C SER A 958 -37.27 41.67 -15.12
N GLY A 959 -38.46 41.28 -15.54
CA GLY A 959 -38.64 40.42 -16.72
C GLY A 959 -38.38 38.93 -16.46
N THR A 960 -38.39 38.48 -15.20
CA THR A 960 -38.38 37.05 -14.84
C THR A 960 -39.76 36.59 -14.35
N LEU A 961 -40.03 35.28 -14.44
CA LEU A 961 -41.29 34.72 -13.96
C LEU A 961 -41.47 34.90 -12.44
N ILE A 962 -40.39 34.78 -11.68
CA ILE A 962 -40.44 34.90 -10.20
C ILE A 962 -40.83 36.31 -9.75
N ASP A 963 -40.41 37.36 -10.47
CA ASP A 963 -40.80 38.75 -10.20
C ASP A 963 -42.27 39.02 -10.57
N THR A 964 -42.80 38.28 -11.54
CA THR A 964 -44.20 38.37 -12.00
C THR A 964 -45.16 37.64 -11.06
N LEU A 965 -44.88 36.36 -10.75
CA LEU A 965 -45.78 35.52 -9.95
C LEU A 965 -45.66 35.76 -8.45
N ARG A 966 -44.46 36.14 -7.98
CA ARG A 966 -44.13 36.35 -6.55
C ARG A 966 -44.74 35.29 -5.61
N PRO A 967 -44.46 33.99 -5.83
CA PRO A 967 -44.97 32.94 -4.96
C PRO A 967 -44.47 33.11 -3.52
N TYR A 968 -45.11 32.40 -2.59
CA TYR A 968 -44.69 32.40 -1.20
C TYR A 968 -43.22 31.94 -1.06
N GLY A 969 -42.45 32.65 -0.23
CA GLY A 969 -40.99 32.48 -0.08
C GLY A 969 -40.12 33.51 -0.83
N VAL A 970 -40.71 34.43 -1.62
CA VAL A 970 -39.96 35.50 -2.28
C VAL A 970 -39.51 36.60 -1.30
N LYS A 971 -38.34 37.21 -1.58
CA LYS A 971 -37.54 38.12 -0.72
C LYS A 971 -36.73 37.38 0.35
N ASP A 972 -36.90 37.72 1.62
CA ASP A 972 -36.15 37.15 2.74
C ASP A 972 -37.00 36.11 3.47
N LEU A 973 -36.52 34.88 3.54
CA LEU A 973 -37.15 33.80 4.29
C LEU A 973 -36.15 33.20 5.27
N ALA A 974 -36.40 33.46 6.56
CA ALA A 974 -35.66 32.89 7.68
C ALA A 974 -36.46 31.74 8.30
N GLN A 975 -35.80 30.61 8.55
CA GLN A 975 -36.42 29.39 9.07
C GLN A 975 -35.53 28.79 10.17
N VAL A 976 -36.15 28.35 11.25
CA VAL A 976 -35.51 27.58 12.31
C VAL A 976 -36.35 26.34 12.57
N GLY A 977 -35.71 25.19 12.68
CA GLY A 977 -36.39 23.90 12.79
C GLY A 977 -35.49 22.81 13.35
N ALA A 978 -35.96 21.58 13.26
CA ALA A 978 -35.20 20.38 13.61
C ALA A 978 -35.19 19.42 12.41
N ALA A 979 -34.09 18.69 12.25
CA ALA A 979 -33.92 17.68 11.21
C ALA A 979 -33.44 16.36 11.81
N ALA A 980 -33.90 15.27 11.22
CA ALA A 980 -33.42 13.92 11.49
C ALA A 980 -33.18 13.19 10.18
N ALA A 981 -32.08 12.43 10.09
CA ALA A 981 -31.75 11.63 8.92
C ALA A 981 -31.08 10.31 9.29
N VAL A 982 -31.39 9.26 8.55
CA VAL A 982 -30.76 7.94 8.61
C VAL A 982 -30.09 7.68 7.26
N HIS A 983 -28.80 7.38 7.30
CA HIS A 983 -28.01 7.01 6.14
C HIS A 983 -27.47 5.58 6.30
N VAL A 984 -27.77 4.72 5.34
CA VAL A 984 -27.18 3.38 5.18
C VAL A 984 -26.33 3.40 3.91
N ASP A 985 -25.02 3.18 3.99
CA ASP A 985 -24.17 3.07 2.80
C ASP A 985 -23.31 1.80 2.87
N THR A 986 -23.57 0.88 1.94
CA THR A 986 -22.84 -0.39 1.79
C THR A 986 -22.13 -0.48 0.44
N ARG A 987 -22.06 0.64 -0.30
CA ARG A 987 -21.40 0.67 -1.62
C ARG A 987 -19.92 0.39 -1.50
N ASP A 988 -19.38 -0.30 -2.50
CA ASP A 988 -17.95 -0.53 -2.63
C ASP A 988 -17.17 0.76 -2.92
N LEU A 989 -17.71 1.62 -3.79
CA LEU A 989 -17.09 2.87 -4.17
C LEU A 989 -18.14 3.97 -4.41
N PRO A 990 -18.24 5.03 -3.58
CA PRO A 990 -19.32 6.01 -3.69
C PRO A 990 -19.43 6.75 -5.03
N THR A 991 -18.32 7.00 -5.74
CA THR A 991 -18.31 7.77 -7.00
C THR A 991 -18.55 6.93 -8.25
N ALA A 992 -18.42 5.60 -8.15
CA ALA A 992 -18.61 4.66 -9.26
C ALA A 992 -18.90 3.25 -8.72
N ALA A 993 -19.98 3.11 -7.97
CA ALA A 993 -20.33 1.87 -7.29
C ALA A 993 -20.63 0.74 -8.29
N THR A 994 -20.09 -0.44 -8.00
CA THR A 994 -20.35 -1.67 -8.77
C THR A 994 -21.25 -2.63 -8.01
N ARG A 995 -21.31 -2.48 -6.68
CA ARG A 995 -22.14 -3.29 -5.79
C ARG A 995 -22.53 -2.53 -4.53
N GLY A 996 -23.62 -2.97 -3.91
CA GLY A 996 -24.08 -2.46 -2.63
C GLY A 996 -25.28 -1.53 -2.76
N ILE A 997 -25.73 -1.03 -1.62
CA ILE A 997 -26.96 -0.25 -1.47
C ILE A 997 -26.64 1.03 -0.69
N ALA A 998 -27.19 2.15 -1.13
CA ALA A 998 -27.25 3.41 -0.41
C ALA A 998 -28.71 3.78 -0.13
N ILE A 999 -29.03 4.06 1.13
CA ILE A 999 -30.36 4.50 1.59
C ILE A 999 -30.17 5.79 2.36
N GLY A 1000 -30.87 6.85 1.95
CA GLY A 1000 -31.00 8.09 2.70
C GLY A 1000 -32.47 8.32 3.03
N LEU A 1001 -32.81 8.35 4.31
CA LEU A 1001 -34.15 8.74 4.78
C LEU A 1001 -33.97 9.95 5.66
N GLY A 1002 -34.73 11.01 5.43
CA GLY A 1002 -34.62 12.21 6.25
C GLY A 1002 -35.89 13.03 6.29
N GLY A 1003 -35.98 13.88 7.29
CA GLY A 1003 -37.07 14.82 7.43
C GLY A 1003 -36.66 16.04 8.23
N SER A 1004 -37.37 17.13 7.99
CA SER A 1004 -37.21 18.36 8.74
C SER A 1004 -38.57 18.94 9.13
N PHE A 1005 -38.62 19.63 10.26
CA PHE A 1005 -39.82 20.29 10.74
C PHE A 1005 -39.46 21.72 11.16
N TYR A 1006 -40.21 22.68 10.63
CA TYR A 1006 -40.08 24.10 10.94
C TYR A 1006 -41.40 24.59 11.56
N PRO A 1007 -41.42 24.99 12.84
CA PRO A 1007 -42.58 25.66 13.41
C PRO A 1007 -42.86 27.00 12.71
N LYS A 1008 -44.07 27.53 12.90
CA LYS A 1008 -44.43 28.88 12.51
C LYS A 1008 -43.63 29.90 13.33
N ALA A 1009 -42.42 30.21 12.88
CA ALA A 1009 -41.49 31.12 13.52
C ALA A 1009 -40.62 31.83 12.47
N LEU A 1010 -40.05 32.98 12.84
CA LEU A 1010 -39.23 33.82 11.96
C LEU A 1010 -40.01 34.25 10.70
N GLY A 1011 -39.59 33.85 9.50
CA GLY A 1011 -40.21 34.22 8.24
C GLY A 1011 -41.36 33.30 7.79
N LEU A 1012 -41.67 32.22 8.53
CA LEU A 1012 -42.71 31.26 8.14
C LEU A 1012 -44.11 31.67 8.61
N THR A 1013 -45.08 31.66 7.69
CA THR A 1013 -46.51 31.96 7.95
C THR A 1013 -47.30 30.75 8.45
N SER A 1014 -46.84 29.52 8.17
CA SER A 1014 -47.37 28.24 8.64
C SER A 1014 -46.24 27.31 9.07
N ALA A 1015 -46.57 26.28 9.87
CA ALA A 1015 -45.64 25.19 10.13
C ALA A 1015 -45.40 24.37 8.85
N LEU A 1016 -44.15 23.96 8.65
CA LEU A 1016 -43.70 23.22 7.48
C LEU A 1016 -43.05 21.91 7.92
N GLY A 1017 -43.53 20.79 7.38
CA GLY A 1017 -42.86 19.49 7.47
C GLY A 1017 -42.27 19.10 6.14
N GLU A 1018 -41.11 18.47 6.13
CA GLU A 1018 -40.46 17.91 4.95
C GLU A 1018 -40.04 16.47 5.23
N GLY A 1019 -40.23 15.59 4.26
CA GLY A 1019 -39.73 14.22 4.27
C GLY A 1019 -39.13 13.87 2.92
N HIS A 1020 -37.97 13.21 2.93
CA HIS A 1020 -37.33 12.71 1.72
C HIS A 1020 -36.78 11.31 1.93
N ALA A 1021 -36.78 10.54 0.85
CA ALA A 1021 -36.24 9.19 0.80
C ALA A 1021 -35.48 9.02 -0.52
N GLU A 1022 -34.31 8.40 -0.47
CA GLU A 1022 -33.50 8.00 -1.61
C GLU A 1022 -32.99 6.59 -1.36
N VAL A 1023 -33.17 5.70 -2.33
CA VAL A 1023 -32.64 4.34 -2.32
C VAL A 1023 -31.94 4.11 -3.65
N ALA A 1024 -30.66 3.76 -3.60
CA ALA A 1024 -29.86 3.38 -4.76
C ALA A 1024 -29.24 2.01 -4.55
N SER A 1025 -29.28 1.16 -5.57
CA SER A 1025 -28.73 -0.19 -5.56
C SER A 1025 -27.88 -0.44 -6.80
N TYR A 1026 -26.76 -1.13 -6.62
CA TYR A 1026 -25.79 -1.44 -7.65
C TYR A 1026 -25.56 -2.95 -7.68
N LEU A 1027 -25.69 -3.54 -8.86
CA LEU A 1027 -25.47 -4.97 -9.06
C LEU A 1027 -24.66 -5.20 -10.33
N THR A 1028 -23.46 -5.74 -10.19
CA THR A 1028 -22.63 -6.15 -11.33
C THR A 1028 -22.73 -7.66 -11.55
N LEU A 1029 -23.07 -8.07 -12.77
CA LEU A 1029 -23.02 -9.48 -13.16
C LEU A 1029 -21.62 -9.82 -13.68
N HIS A 1030 -21.04 -10.92 -13.22
CA HIS A 1030 -19.72 -11.40 -13.62
C HIS A 1030 -19.78 -12.16 -14.97
N VAL A 1031 -20.25 -11.48 -16.00
CA VAL A 1031 -20.30 -11.95 -17.40
C VAL A 1031 -19.44 -11.01 -18.29
N PRO A 1032 -19.17 -11.33 -19.56
CA PRO A 1032 -18.47 -10.40 -20.45
C PRO A 1032 -19.08 -8.99 -20.42
N LEU A 1033 -18.23 -7.97 -20.49
CA LEU A 1033 -18.55 -6.54 -20.32
C LEU A 1033 -18.91 -6.09 -18.89
N GLN A 1034 -18.97 -7.01 -17.91
CA GLN A 1034 -19.26 -6.70 -16.50
C GLN A 1034 -20.44 -5.72 -16.33
N PRO A 1035 -21.65 -6.05 -16.83
CA PRO A 1035 -22.78 -5.15 -16.78
C PRO A 1035 -23.14 -4.82 -15.32
N THR A 1036 -23.11 -3.54 -14.99
CA THR A 1036 -23.59 -3.00 -13.71
C THR A 1036 -24.96 -2.39 -13.92
N LEU A 1037 -25.97 -2.97 -13.30
CA LEU A 1037 -27.29 -2.36 -13.17
C LEU A 1037 -27.28 -1.42 -11.95
N ALA A 1038 -27.46 -0.14 -12.19
CA ALA A 1038 -27.65 0.87 -11.15
C ALA A 1038 -29.09 1.35 -11.18
N VAL A 1039 -29.79 1.23 -10.05
CA VAL A 1039 -31.19 1.64 -9.91
C VAL A 1039 -31.28 2.60 -8.75
N ARG A 1040 -31.95 3.73 -8.94
CA ARG A 1040 -32.28 4.68 -7.89
C ARG A 1040 -33.75 5.02 -7.92
N VAL A 1041 -34.35 5.14 -6.75
CA VAL A 1041 -35.67 5.75 -6.54
C VAL A 1041 -35.54 6.78 -5.44
N ALA A 1042 -36.12 7.96 -5.66
CA ALA A 1042 -36.13 9.01 -4.67
C ALA A 1042 -37.44 9.79 -4.69
N GLY A 1043 -37.79 10.36 -3.55
CA GLY A 1043 -38.95 11.21 -3.41
C GLY A 1043 -38.81 12.21 -2.29
N LYS A 1044 -39.56 13.30 -2.41
CA LYS A 1044 -39.68 14.38 -1.43
C LYS A 1044 -41.15 14.74 -1.28
N LYS A 1045 -41.61 14.95 -0.05
CA LYS A 1045 -42.92 15.51 0.26
C LYS A 1045 -42.76 16.64 1.26
N VAL A 1046 -43.54 17.69 1.02
CA VAL A 1046 -43.64 18.86 1.88
C VAL A 1046 -45.08 18.95 2.37
N TRP A 1047 -45.25 19.07 3.68
CA TRP A 1047 -46.53 19.22 4.36
C TRP A 1047 -46.64 20.65 4.90
N SER A 1048 -47.70 21.36 4.52
CA SER A 1048 -48.01 22.70 5.00
C SER A 1048 -49.53 22.91 4.96
N THR A 1049 -50.05 23.74 5.86
CA THR A 1049 -51.46 24.17 5.86
C THR A 1049 -51.73 25.37 4.94
N LEU A 1050 -50.66 26.05 4.49
CA LEU A 1050 -50.67 27.17 3.54
C LEU A 1050 -49.78 26.80 2.32
N PRO A 1051 -49.78 27.60 1.24
CA PRO A 1051 -48.91 27.35 0.09
C PRO A 1051 -47.45 27.07 0.50
N VAL A 1052 -46.80 26.13 -0.17
CA VAL A 1052 -45.42 25.73 0.13
C VAL A 1052 -44.46 26.83 -0.33
N PRO A 1053 -43.45 27.23 0.48
CA PRO A 1053 -42.41 28.14 0.00
C PRO A 1053 -41.71 27.53 -1.22
N PHE A 1054 -41.57 28.29 -2.30
CA PHE A 1054 -41.02 27.73 -3.55
C PHE A 1054 -39.61 27.15 -3.35
N GLU A 1055 -38.79 27.74 -2.46
CA GLU A 1055 -37.45 27.24 -2.14
C GLU A 1055 -37.43 25.89 -1.40
N GLU A 1056 -38.50 25.55 -0.68
CA GLU A 1056 -38.63 24.27 0.02
C GLU A 1056 -39.40 23.23 -0.79
N ALA A 1057 -39.97 23.61 -1.94
CA ALA A 1057 -40.76 22.74 -2.79
C ALA A 1057 -39.97 21.54 -3.35
N ALA A 1058 -40.70 20.57 -3.89
CA ALA A 1058 -40.14 19.38 -4.50
C ALA A 1058 -39.99 19.56 -6.02
N TYR A 1059 -38.76 19.42 -6.52
CA TYR A 1059 -38.41 19.67 -7.92
C TYR A 1059 -37.96 18.39 -8.64
N ILE A 1060 -38.29 18.29 -9.94
CA ILE A 1060 -37.68 17.32 -10.87
C ILE A 1060 -37.24 18.01 -12.17
N GLY A 1061 -36.40 17.32 -12.93
CA GLY A 1061 -35.77 17.78 -14.15
C GLY A 1061 -34.32 18.19 -13.91
N GLY A 1062 -33.41 17.75 -14.79
CA GLY A 1062 -31.99 18.10 -14.73
C GLY A 1062 -31.05 16.91 -14.51
N ALA A 1063 -29.78 17.21 -14.24
CA ALA A 1063 -28.69 16.23 -14.21
C ALA A 1063 -28.75 15.26 -13.01
N THR A 1064 -29.53 15.59 -11.97
CA THR A 1064 -29.60 14.86 -10.70
C THR A 1064 -30.96 14.19 -10.45
N THR A 1065 -31.98 14.46 -11.26
CA THR A 1065 -33.33 13.89 -11.11
C THR A 1065 -33.75 13.19 -12.41
N VAL A 1066 -34.47 13.86 -13.30
CA VAL A 1066 -34.89 13.33 -14.61
C VAL A 1066 -34.07 14.01 -15.70
N ARG A 1067 -33.04 13.33 -16.22
CA ARG A 1067 -32.20 13.85 -17.30
C ARG A 1067 -33.02 13.96 -18.57
N GLY A 1068 -32.59 14.83 -19.48
CA GLY A 1068 -33.35 15.12 -20.70
C GLY A 1068 -34.39 16.22 -20.52
N PHE A 1069 -34.62 16.72 -19.30
CA PHE A 1069 -35.32 17.98 -18.99
C PHE A 1069 -34.32 19.03 -18.48
N VAL A 1070 -34.69 20.32 -18.54
CA VAL A 1070 -33.90 21.41 -17.90
C VAL A 1070 -33.90 21.25 -16.38
N GLU A 1071 -32.90 21.82 -15.71
CA GLU A 1071 -32.83 21.84 -14.25
C GLU A 1071 -34.08 22.47 -13.63
N HIS A 1072 -34.67 21.79 -12.64
CA HIS A 1072 -35.84 22.25 -11.87
C HIS A 1072 -37.11 22.49 -12.72
N ARG A 1073 -37.29 21.74 -13.81
CA ARG A 1073 -38.36 21.94 -14.79
C ARG A 1073 -39.78 21.90 -14.23
N PHE A 1074 -40.06 20.99 -13.30
CA PHE A 1074 -41.38 20.84 -12.69
C PHE A 1074 -41.25 20.93 -11.17
N VAL A 1075 -42.25 21.56 -10.53
CA VAL A 1075 -42.25 21.82 -9.09
C VAL A 1075 -43.62 21.58 -8.49
N GLY A 1076 -43.62 20.96 -7.30
CA GLY A 1076 -44.82 20.71 -6.52
C GLY A 1076 -44.55 20.59 -5.02
N ASP A 1077 -45.60 20.23 -4.28
CA ASP A 1077 -45.49 19.92 -2.85
C ASP A 1077 -44.95 18.49 -2.61
N ALA A 1078 -44.96 17.63 -3.64
CA ALA A 1078 -44.31 16.33 -3.63
C ALA A 1078 -43.65 16.05 -4.98
N ALA A 1079 -42.63 15.19 -4.96
CA ALA A 1079 -42.01 14.64 -6.15
C ALA A 1079 -41.60 13.20 -5.90
N VAL A 1080 -41.72 12.36 -6.93
CA VAL A 1080 -41.15 11.01 -6.99
C VAL A 1080 -40.46 10.84 -8.32
N TYR A 1081 -39.24 10.29 -8.32
CA TYR A 1081 -38.52 9.97 -9.52
C TYR A 1081 -37.69 8.69 -9.36
N GLY A 1082 -37.42 8.05 -10.49
CA GLY A 1082 -36.60 6.86 -10.61
C GLY A 1082 -35.60 6.98 -11.74
N ASN A 1083 -34.43 6.38 -11.55
CA ASN A 1083 -33.36 6.32 -12.52
C ASN A 1083 -32.86 4.89 -12.63
N VAL A 1084 -32.67 4.43 -13.87
CA VAL A 1084 -32.03 3.16 -14.17
C VAL A 1084 -30.88 3.42 -15.11
N GLU A 1085 -29.71 2.89 -14.79
CA GLU A 1085 -28.56 2.84 -15.69
C GLU A 1085 -28.07 1.40 -15.84
N LEU A 1086 -27.83 1.00 -17.08
CA LEU A 1086 -27.09 -0.22 -17.39
C LEU A 1086 -25.72 0.17 -17.91
N ARG A 1087 -24.69 0.00 -17.07
CA ARG A 1087 -23.31 0.40 -17.35
C ARG A 1087 -22.52 -0.82 -17.84
N LEU A 1088 -21.86 -0.69 -18.99
CA LEU A 1088 -21.05 -1.71 -19.62
C LEU A 1088 -19.59 -1.27 -19.68
N SER A 1089 -18.70 -2.18 -19.31
CA SER A 1089 -17.25 -1.98 -19.38
C SER A 1089 -16.75 -2.56 -20.70
N LEU A 1090 -16.51 -1.69 -21.69
CA LEU A 1090 -16.22 -2.15 -23.06
C LEU A 1090 -14.79 -2.63 -23.21
N THR A 1091 -13.83 -1.81 -22.77
CA THR A 1091 -12.42 -2.12 -22.98
C THR A 1091 -11.53 -1.41 -21.99
N ARG A 1092 -10.37 -2.01 -21.74
CA ARG A 1092 -9.28 -1.37 -21.01
C ARG A 1092 -8.30 -0.82 -22.03
N PHE A 1093 -7.97 0.45 -21.88
CA PHE A 1093 -7.04 1.14 -22.76
C PHE A 1093 -5.85 1.67 -21.97
N PHE A 1094 -4.81 2.00 -22.72
CA PHE A 1094 -3.62 2.61 -22.17
C PHE A 1094 -3.16 3.73 -23.13
N ILE A 1095 -3.27 4.98 -22.69
CA ILE A 1095 -2.77 6.16 -23.42
C ILE A 1095 -1.59 6.77 -22.67
N LEU A 1096 -1.80 7.08 -21.39
CA LEU A 1096 -0.79 7.59 -20.45
C LEU A 1096 -0.88 6.86 -19.11
N LEU A 1097 -2.11 6.74 -18.60
CA LEU A 1097 -2.44 5.96 -17.42
C LEU A 1097 -3.34 4.78 -17.85
N PRO A 1098 -3.32 3.65 -17.11
CA PRO A 1098 -4.27 2.57 -17.29
C PRO A 1098 -5.68 3.14 -17.10
N GLY A 1099 -6.55 2.88 -18.07
CA GLY A 1099 -7.90 3.38 -18.06
C GLY A 1099 -8.91 2.34 -18.52
N GLU A 1100 -10.14 2.57 -18.13
CA GLU A 1100 -11.28 1.76 -18.55
C GLU A 1100 -12.26 2.66 -19.29
N LEU A 1101 -12.71 2.22 -20.45
CA LEU A 1101 -13.73 2.88 -21.25
C LEU A 1101 -14.98 2.01 -21.23
N GLY A 1102 -16.11 2.64 -21.01
CA GLY A 1102 -17.40 1.98 -21.08
C GLY A 1102 -18.48 2.87 -21.65
N VAL A 1103 -19.64 2.25 -21.82
CA VAL A 1103 -20.88 2.90 -22.22
C VAL A 1103 -21.95 2.62 -21.18
N PHE A 1104 -23.02 3.40 -21.19
CA PHE A 1104 -24.18 3.10 -20.39
C PHE A 1104 -25.46 3.52 -21.10
N GLY A 1105 -26.52 2.74 -20.92
CA GLY A 1105 -27.89 3.15 -21.23
C GLY A 1105 -28.54 3.72 -19.98
N LEU A 1106 -29.43 4.71 -20.14
CA LEU A 1106 -30.18 5.31 -19.04
C LEU A 1106 -31.67 5.40 -19.36
N GLY A 1107 -32.49 5.26 -18.33
CA GLY A 1107 -33.92 5.54 -18.34
C GLY A 1107 -34.30 6.26 -17.05
N ASP A 1108 -34.87 7.44 -17.19
CA ASP A 1108 -35.28 8.29 -16.08
C ASP A 1108 -36.79 8.57 -16.19
N ALA A 1109 -37.49 8.56 -15.05
CA ALA A 1109 -38.89 8.94 -15.00
C ALA A 1109 -39.19 9.66 -13.69
N GLY A 1110 -40.08 10.65 -13.73
CA GLY A 1110 -40.49 11.34 -12.51
C GLY A 1110 -41.78 12.12 -12.68
N ARG A 1111 -42.34 12.50 -11.54
CA ARG A 1111 -43.59 13.24 -11.45
C ARG A 1111 -43.57 14.15 -10.22
N VAL A 1112 -44.14 15.35 -10.36
CA VAL A 1112 -44.46 16.21 -9.22
C VAL A 1112 -45.96 16.18 -8.94
N TYR A 1113 -46.31 16.54 -7.71
CA TYR A 1113 -47.68 16.58 -7.22
C TYR A 1113 -47.92 17.95 -6.60
N VAL A 1114 -49.08 18.55 -6.88
CA VAL A 1114 -49.51 19.82 -6.30
C VAL A 1114 -50.89 19.60 -5.69
N SER A 1115 -51.08 20.03 -4.45
CA SER A 1115 -52.39 20.00 -3.80
C SER A 1115 -53.44 20.74 -4.64
N GLY A 1116 -54.52 20.03 -5.01
CA GLY A 1116 -55.60 20.56 -5.85
C GLY A 1116 -55.43 20.35 -7.36
N GLU A 1117 -54.29 19.82 -7.82
CA GLU A 1117 -54.06 19.44 -9.22
C GLU A 1117 -54.32 17.94 -9.44
N THR A 1118 -55.11 17.61 -10.46
CA THR A 1118 -55.26 16.25 -10.97
C THR A 1118 -54.51 16.12 -12.29
N SER A 1119 -53.34 15.48 -12.27
CA SER A 1119 -52.56 15.13 -13.46
C SER A 1119 -52.18 13.67 -13.34
N ASP A 1120 -52.15 12.89 -14.43
CA ASP A 1120 -51.60 11.52 -14.42
C ASP A 1120 -50.29 11.39 -15.20
N ARG A 1121 -49.71 12.53 -15.58
CA ARG A 1121 -48.55 12.61 -16.45
C ARG A 1121 -47.26 12.25 -15.72
N TRP A 1122 -46.54 11.28 -16.27
CA TRP A 1122 -45.15 10.97 -15.91
C TRP A 1122 -44.21 11.56 -16.94
N HIS A 1123 -43.17 12.22 -16.47
CA HIS A 1123 -42.12 12.79 -17.31
C HIS A 1123 -40.98 11.79 -17.42
N ALA A 1124 -40.82 11.21 -18.61
CA ALA A 1124 -39.83 10.18 -18.88
C ALA A 1124 -38.80 10.66 -19.89
N ALA A 1125 -37.59 10.13 -19.76
CA ALA A 1125 -36.51 10.34 -20.70
C ALA A 1125 -35.66 9.06 -20.80
N ALA A 1126 -35.08 8.85 -21.98
CA ALA A 1126 -34.18 7.73 -22.22
C ALA A 1126 -32.95 8.23 -22.97
N GLY A 1127 -31.85 7.51 -22.82
CA GLY A 1127 -30.64 7.85 -23.53
C GLY A 1127 -29.48 6.95 -23.17
N GLY A 1128 -28.28 7.51 -23.27
CA GLY A 1128 -27.07 6.79 -22.93
C GLY A 1128 -25.86 7.69 -22.93
N GLY A 1129 -24.71 7.10 -22.67
CA GLY A 1129 -23.48 7.85 -22.54
C GLY A 1129 -22.24 7.00 -22.62
N VAL A 1130 -21.11 7.68 -22.57
CA VAL A 1130 -19.78 7.10 -22.47
C VAL A 1130 -19.19 7.48 -21.13
N TRP A 1131 -18.42 6.58 -20.54
CA TRP A 1131 -17.66 6.87 -19.34
C TRP A 1131 -16.23 6.37 -19.49
N MET A 1132 -15.31 7.08 -18.87
CA MET A 1132 -13.92 6.69 -18.80
C MET A 1132 -13.40 6.86 -17.38
N SER A 1133 -12.55 5.94 -16.93
CA SER A 1133 -11.87 6.06 -15.65
C SER A 1133 -10.36 5.91 -15.82
N PHE A 1134 -9.57 6.55 -14.94
CA PHE A 1134 -8.11 6.48 -14.96
C PHE A 1134 -7.59 6.05 -13.60
N LEU A 1135 -6.64 5.09 -13.58
CA LEU A 1135 -6.06 4.44 -12.39
C LEU A 1135 -7.05 3.62 -11.57
N SER A 1136 -8.22 4.19 -11.29
CA SER A 1136 -9.30 3.62 -10.48
C SER A 1136 -10.63 4.21 -10.97
N ARG A 1137 -11.71 3.43 -10.82
CA ARG A 1137 -13.09 3.90 -11.04
C ARG A 1137 -13.48 5.08 -10.15
N ALA A 1138 -12.69 5.38 -9.11
CA ALA A 1138 -12.87 6.57 -8.28
C ALA A 1138 -12.74 7.87 -9.10
N ASN A 1139 -11.92 7.84 -10.15
CA ASN A 1139 -11.64 8.96 -11.06
C ASN A 1139 -12.42 8.81 -12.37
N THR A 1140 -13.72 8.52 -12.28
CA THR A 1140 -14.58 8.38 -13.47
C THR A 1140 -14.97 9.76 -14.00
N LEU A 1141 -14.98 9.91 -15.32
CA LEU A 1141 -15.61 10.99 -16.07
C LEU A 1141 -16.71 10.36 -16.91
N SER A 1142 -17.92 10.90 -16.87
CA SER A 1142 -19.04 10.47 -17.69
C SER A 1142 -19.60 11.60 -18.54
N VAL A 1143 -20.01 11.25 -19.75
CA VAL A 1143 -20.77 12.11 -20.66
C VAL A 1143 -22.07 11.38 -21.01
N ALA A 1144 -23.21 11.98 -20.67
CA ALA A 1144 -24.53 11.43 -20.92
C ALA A 1144 -25.31 12.30 -21.90
N ALA A 1145 -26.08 11.70 -22.79
CA ALA A 1145 -27.12 12.36 -23.57
C ALA A 1145 -28.46 11.69 -23.26
N ALA A 1146 -29.47 12.50 -22.91
CA ALA A 1146 -30.80 12.02 -22.59
C ALA A 1146 -31.84 12.80 -23.42
N HIS A 1147 -32.79 12.08 -24.00
CA HIS A 1147 -33.86 12.61 -24.82
C HIS A 1147 -35.20 12.51 -24.10
N SER A 1148 -35.95 13.60 -24.07
CA SER A 1148 -37.33 13.68 -23.58
C SER A 1148 -38.23 14.32 -24.64
N VAL A 1149 -39.51 14.48 -24.31
CA VAL A 1149 -40.46 15.25 -25.13
C VAL A 1149 -40.06 16.72 -25.34
N GLU A 1150 -39.18 17.27 -24.50
CA GLU A 1150 -38.63 18.62 -24.63
C GLU A 1150 -37.25 18.65 -25.32
N GLY A 1151 -36.83 17.53 -25.92
CA GLY A 1151 -35.58 17.42 -26.69
C GLY A 1151 -34.43 16.73 -25.96
N THR A 1152 -33.24 16.78 -26.58
CA THR A 1152 -32.02 16.11 -26.11
C THR A 1152 -31.12 17.06 -25.33
N ARG A 1153 -30.62 16.61 -24.17
CA ARG A 1153 -29.69 17.37 -23.33
C ARG A 1153 -28.44 16.54 -23.02
N VAL A 1154 -27.29 17.21 -22.93
CA VAL A 1154 -25.97 16.60 -22.68
C VAL A 1154 -25.43 17.00 -21.31
N TYR A 1155 -24.86 16.04 -20.58
CA TYR A 1155 -24.35 16.19 -19.23
C TYR A 1155 -22.92 15.68 -19.13
N VAL A 1156 -22.03 16.44 -18.49
CA VAL A 1156 -20.64 16.04 -18.21
C VAL A 1156 -20.42 16.05 -16.70
N LYS A 1157 -19.94 14.94 -16.13
CA LYS A 1157 -19.75 14.79 -14.68
C LYS A 1157 -18.49 14.01 -14.33
N THR A 1158 -17.86 14.37 -13.22
CA THR A 1158 -16.95 13.46 -12.51
C THR A 1158 -17.79 12.46 -11.70
N GLY A 1159 -17.67 11.16 -11.99
CA GLY A 1159 -18.55 10.10 -11.50
C GLY A 1159 -19.78 9.88 -12.39
N PHE A 1160 -20.72 9.06 -11.91
CA PHE A 1160 -22.04 8.87 -12.52
C PHE A 1160 -23.09 9.80 -11.90
N ALA A 1161 -24.34 9.72 -12.37
CA ALA A 1161 -25.42 10.59 -11.86
C ALA A 1161 -25.79 10.30 -10.40
N PHE A 1162 -25.67 9.04 -9.98
CA PHE A 1162 -25.90 8.54 -8.63
C PHE A 1162 -24.98 7.36 -8.31
#